data_AF-N1QWV6-F1
#
_entry.id   AF-N1QWV6-F1
#
_cell.length_a   1.000
_cell.length_b   1.000
_cell.length_c   1.000
_cell.angle_alpha   90.00
_cell.angle_beta   90.00
_cell.angle_gamma   90.00
#
_symmetry.space_group_name_H-M   'P 1'
#
loop_
_entity.id
_entity.type
_entity.pdbx_description
1 polymer ?
#
loop_
_entity_poly.entity_id
_entity_poly.type
_entity_poly.pdbx_seq_one_letter_code
_entity_poly.pdbx_strand_id
1 'polypeptide(L)'
;MTQMAAVGVSSPLLLLFLLLLAATSEATTFYITNGCPYTIWPAALPIGGGMQLDPGKPWTLNTGDTNTTRLWARTGCSFDGNGTGTCQTGDCGGLLACKANGRPPNPIAEFRLGGFSSQDFFDISFVEGFNVPMDFLPVPAKGGPGCSKGPRCGANITAQCPTSLKAPGGCNSPCTVFKQDRYCCTRSAANNCSTTDYSDFFKKMCPDAYSYPMDDATSTFSCPAGTNYKVVFCPLTNQATPPSALPAPPAVVTPSGPTTMKPKSSTVRTVVAILAPIGGFIFLFLVIFYFCKRRTQRRSEMQEEEEEEFGELQGTPMRFTFEQLKSATEQFADKLGEGGFGSVFKGQFGDERIAVKRLDRSGQGKREFSAEVQTIGSIHHINLVRLIGFCAEKSHRLLVYEYMPKGSLDRWIYCRHDNDAPPLDWSTRCKIITQIAKGLSYLHEECTKRIAHLDVKPQNILLDDNFNAKLSDFGLCKLIDRDMSQVVTRMRGTPGYLAPEWLTSHITEKADIYSFGVVVMEIISGRKNLDTSRSEESIHLITLLEEKVKSDRLVDLIDNSSNDMQAHKQDVIQMMMLAMWCLQIDCKKRPKMSEVVKVLEGTMKTDLNIEHNFVVTTPANFGSTGNVSSSAPPLASDVSGPR
;
A
#
# COMPACT_ATOMS: atom_id res chain seq x y z
N MET A 1 36.29 39.89 -47.40
CA MET A 1 36.26 40.59 -46.10
C MET A 1 35.31 39.80 -45.19
N THR A 2 35.82 39.38 -44.02
CA THR A 2 35.09 38.96 -42.78
C THR A 2 33.99 37.90 -42.95
N GLN A 3 34.25 36.59 -42.79
CA GLN A 3 34.50 35.85 -41.54
C GLN A 3 33.53 36.22 -40.39
N MET A 4 32.48 35.41 -40.20
CA MET A 4 31.81 35.22 -38.90
C MET A 4 32.16 33.81 -38.40
N ALA A 5 32.97 33.75 -37.35
CA ALA A 5 33.31 32.53 -36.64
C ALA A 5 32.19 32.20 -35.63
N ALA A 6 31.59 31.02 -35.77
CA ALA A 6 30.84 30.40 -34.70
C ALA A 6 31.82 29.77 -33.71
N VAL A 7 31.94 30.34 -32.52
CA VAL A 7 32.71 29.75 -31.42
C VAL A 7 31.77 28.84 -30.62
N GLY A 8 32.02 27.53 -30.71
CA GLY A 8 31.51 26.56 -29.76
C GLY A 8 32.22 26.70 -28.42
N VAL A 9 31.45 26.69 -27.33
CA VAL A 9 31.98 26.50 -25.98
C VAL A 9 31.12 25.46 -25.27
N SER A 10 31.55 24.21 -25.34
CA SER A 10 31.20 23.15 -24.41
C SER A 10 31.89 23.45 -23.07
N SER A 11 31.16 23.97 -22.08
CA SER A 11 31.67 24.21 -20.72
C SER A 11 30.93 23.36 -19.68
N PRO A 12 31.63 22.61 -18.81
CA PRO A 12 31.09 21.62 -17.87
C PRO A 12 30.26 22.21 -16.71
N LEU A 13 30.07 23.54 -16.63
CA LEU A 13 29.27 24.19 -15.59
C LEU A 13 27.75 24.03 -15.77
N LEU A 14 27.26 23.83 -17.00
CA LEU A 14 25.81 23.68 -17.25
C LEU A 14 25.28 22.32 -16.74
N LEU A 15 26.12 21.28 -16.74
CA LEU A 15 25.79 19.98 -16.12
C LEU A 15 25.81 20.03 -14.59
N LEU A 16 26.63 20.89 -13.97
CA LEU A 16 26.68 21.05 -12.51
C LEU A 16 25.44 21.80 -11.98
N PHE A 17 24.83 22.65 -12.79
CA PHE A 17 23.64 23.42 -12.43
C PHE A 17 22.34 22.58 -12.46
N LEU A 18 22.32 21.50 -13.24
CA LEU A 18 21.20 20.52 -13.27
C LEU A 18 21.23 19.53 -12.08
N LEU A 19 22.34 19.43 -11.34
CA LEU A 19 22.50 18.53 -10.19
C LEU A 19 22.02 19.10 -8.85
N LEU A 20 21.64 20.38 -8.78
CA LEU A 20 21.30 21.08 -7.53
C LEU A 20 19.80 21.41 -7.35
N LEU A 21 18.93 20.86 -8.21
CA LEU A 21 17.47 20.94 -8.08
C LEU A 21 16.84 19.67 -7.46
N ALA A 22 17.64 18.70 -7.00
CA ALA A 22 17.13 17.57 -6.24
C ALA A 22 16.74 18.01 -4.82
N ALA A 23 15.46 17.99 -4.51
CA ALA A 23 14.97 18.07 -3.14
C ALA A 23 15.55 16.89 -2.36
N THR A 24 16.53 17.14 -1.49
CA THR A 24 17.06 16.09 -0.61
C THR A 24 15.99 15.74 0.42
N SER A 25 15.22 14.68 0.16
CA SER A 25 14.78 13.80 1.24
C SER A 25 16.05 13.36 1.98
N GLU A 26 16.08 13.41 3.31
CA GLU A 26 17.21 12.81 4.02
C GLU A 26 17.20 11.32 3.68
N ALA A 27 18.19 10.89 2.89
CA ALA A 27 18.30 9.51 2.44
C ALA A 27 18.39 8.59 3.66
N THR A 28 17.52 7.59 3.74
CA THR A 28 17.63 6.56 4.77
C THR A 28 18.96 5.84 4.64
N THR A 29 19.67 5.69 5.75
CA THR A 29 20.97 5.02 5.81
C THR A 29 20.82 3.59 6.33
N PHE A 30 21.41 2.65 5.62
CA PHE A 30 21.56 1.25 5.99
C PHE A 30 22.98 0.98 6.44
N TYR A 31 23.15 0.59 7.71
CA TYR A 31 24.40 0.15 8.30
C TYR A 31 24.49 -1.38 8.19
N ILE A 32 25.24 -1.85 7.21
CA ILE A 32 25.41 -3.26 6.91
C ILE A 32 26.69 -3.74 7.57
N THR A 33 26.68 -4.90 8.22
CA THR A 33 27.88 -5.48 8.86
C THR A 33 27.99 -6.95 8.54
N ASN A 34 29.19 -7.39 8.17
CA ASN A 34 29.51 -8.81 8.07
C ASN A 34 29.96 -9.35 9.44
N GLY A 35 29.07 -10.04 10.15
CA GLY A 35 29.40 -10.80 11.36
C GLY A 35 29.81 -12.25 11.08
N CYS A 36 29.82 -12.68 9.82
CA CYS A 36 30.19 -14.04 9.46
C CYS A 36 31.71 -14.25 9.61
N PRO A 37 32.17 -15.47 9.90
CA PRO A 37 33.60 -15.78 9.97
C PRO A 37 34.27 -15.86 8.59
N TYR A 38 33.54 -15.54 7.52
CA TYR A 38 33.98 -15.58 6.12
C TYR A 38 33.53 -14.33 5.38
N THR A 39 34.19 -14.02 4.27
CA THR A 39 33.85 -12.91 3.39
C THR A 39 32.52 -13.14 2.69
N ILE A 40 31.70 -12.09 2.59
CA ILE A 40 30.44 -12.07 1.85
C ILE A 40 30.47 -10.95 0.81
N TRP A 41 29.61 -11.04 -0.19
CA TRP A 41 29.44 -9.99 -1.22
C TRP A 41 28.00 -9.48 -1.22
N PRO A 42 27.64 -8.60 -0.27
CA PRO A 42 26.28 -8.11 -0.19
C PRO A 42 25.92 -7.31 -1.45
N ALA A 43 24.65 -7.38 -1.79
CA ALA A 43 24.07 -6.68 -2.92
C ALA A 43 22.72 -6.09 -2.52
N ALA A 44 22.41 -4.93 -3.10
CA ALA A 44 21.10 -4.33 -2.99
C ALA A 44 20.62 -3.79 -4.35
N LEU A 45 19.30 -3.80 -4.56
CA LEU A 45 18.66 -3.36 -5.80
C LEU A 45 17.41 -2.53 -5.49
N PRO A 46 17.17 -1.42 -6.23
CA PRO A 46 17.92 -0.93 -7.40
C PRO A 46 19.19 -0.14 -7.04
N ILE A 47 19.47 0.05 -5.75
CA ILE A 47 20.54 0.90 -5.24
C ILE A 47 21.68 0.08 -4.67
N GLY A 48 22.85 0.21 -5.29
CA GLY A 48 24.11 -0.28 -4.75
C GLY A 48 24.18 -1.80 -4.62
N GLY A 49 25.10 -2.43 -5.34
CA GLY A 49 25.46 -3.81 -5.05
C GLY A 49 26.83 -4.10 -5.61
N GLY A 50 27.53 -5.07 -5.03
CA GLY A 50 28.81 -5.54 -5.57
C GLY A 50 30.05 -5.11 -4.87
N MET A 51 30.13 -5.26 -3.56
CA MET A 51 31.42 -5.15 -2.91
C MET A 51 31.75 -6.38 -2.09
N GLN A 52 33.04 -6.67 -2.02
CA GLN A 52 33.58 -7.63 -1.08
C GLN A 52 33.49 -7.03 0.32
N LEU A 53 32.90 -7.75 1.27
CA LEU A 53 32.78 -7.35 2.66
C LEU A 53 33.38 -8.43 3.56
N ASP A 54 34.60 -8.20 4.03
CA ASP A 54 35.33 -9.13 4.90
C ASP A 54 34.76 -9.14 6.33
N PRO A 55 35.03 -10.19 7.14
CA PRO A 55 34.56 -10.30 8.51
C PRO A 55 34.83 -9.05 9.36
N GLY A 56 33.80 -8.60 10.09
CA GLY A 56 33.84 -7.42 10.96
C GLY A 56 33.82 -6.07 10.24
N LYS A 57 33.80 -6.04 8.89
CA LYS A 57 33.77 -4.78 8.13
C LYS A 57 32.34 -4.24 7.98
N PRO A 58 32.15 -2.92 8.15
CA PRO A 58 30.89 -2.26 7.87
C PRO A 58 30.80 -1.82 6.41
N TRP A 59 29.57 -1.79 5.89
CA TRP A 59 29.22 -1.11 4.65
C TRP A 59 28.03 -0.19 4.92
N THR A 60 28.12 1.06 4.46
CA THR A 60 27.01 2.02 4.58
C THR A 60 26.39 2.22 3.21
N LEU A 61 25.07 1.99 3.12
CA LEU A 61 24.29 2.18 1.91
C LEU A 61 23.27 3.30 2.16
N ASN A 62 23.28 4.32 1.31
CA ASN A 62 22.30 5.42 1.34
C ASN A 62 21.29 5.21 0.22
N THR A 63 20.00 5.32 0.53
CA THR A 63 18.96 4.97 -0.45
C THR A 63 18.67 6.04 -1.49
N GLY A 64 19.11 7.28 -1.27
CA GLY A 64 18.75 8.42 -2.11
C GLY A 64 17.22 8.52 -2.24
N ASP A 65 16.73 8.73 -3.46
CA ASP A 65 15.30 8.83 -3.77
C ASP A 65 14.58 7.47 -3.90
N THR A 66 15.27 6.37 -3.60
CA THR A 66 14.73 5.02 -3.77
C THR A 66 13.88 4.61 -2.58
N ASN A 67 12.60 4.38 -2.84
CA ASN A 67 11.61 4.04 -1.81
C ASN A 67 11.36 2.54 -1.62
N THR A 68 11.97 1.67 -2.44
CA THR A 68 11.86 0.21 -2.31
C THR A 68 13.18 -0.42 -2.70
N THR A 69 13.70 -1.32 -1.86
CA THR A 69 14.96 -1.99 -2.13
C THR A 69 14.98 -3.39 -1.54
N ARG A 70 15.70 -4.28 -2.21
CA ARG A 70 16.02 -5.64 -1.76
C ARG A 70 17.48 -5.68 -1.39
N LEU A 71 17.83 -6.37 -0.31
CA LEU A 71 19.22 -6.55 0.13
C LEU A 71 19.46 -8.01 0.52
N TRP A 72 20.57 -8.59 0.04
CA TRP A 72 20.94 -9.97 0.34
C TRP A 72 22.47 -10.17 0.36
N ALA A 73 22.93 -11.29 0.90
CA ALA A 73 24.33 -11.70 0.87
C ALA A 73 24.60 -12.78 -0.17
N ARG A 74 25.82 -12.73 -0.74
CA ARG A 74 26.36 -13.76 -1.64
C ARG A 74 27.59 -14.39 -1.03
N THR A 75 27.78 -15.68 -1.26
CA THR A 75 28.91 -16.45 -0.72
C THR A 75 29.63 -17.23 -1.82
N GLY A 76 30.88 -17.60 -1.55
CA GLY A 76 31.72 -18.36 -2.48
C GLY A 76 31.92 -17.63 -3.81
N CYS A 77 32.10 -16.31 -3.75
CA CYS A 77 32.25 -15.50 -4.95
C CYS A 77 33.70 -15.38 -5.41
N SER A 78 33.88 -15.32 -6.72
CA SER A 78 35.15 -14.96 -7.37
C SER A 78 34.84 -13.99 -8.50
N PHE A 79 35.46 -12.82 -8.47
CA PHE A 79 35.30 -11.78 -9.49
C PHE A 79 36.67 -11.36 -10.04
N ASP A 80 36.72 -11.09 -11.32
CA ASP A 80 37.88 -10.50 -11.98
C ASP A 80 37.97 -8.97 -11.74
N GLY A 81 39.03 -8.35 -12.27
CA GLY A 81 39.24 -6.90 -12.16
C GLY A 81 38.16 -6.04 -12.85
N ASN A 82 37.32 -6.64 -13.71
CA ASN A 82 36.19 -5.98 -14.36
C ASN A 82 34.88 -6.18 -13.60
N GLY A 83 34.92 -6.87 -12.45
CA GLY A 83 33.73 -7.20 -11.68
C GLY A 83 32.84 -8.24 -12.34
N THR A 84 33.37 -9.06 -13.24
CA THR A 84 32.69 -10.23 -13.81
C THR A 84 33.16 -11.48 -13.08
N GLY A 85 32.28 -12.42 -12.83
CA GLY A 85 32.60 -13.56 -11.98
C GLY A 85 31.43 -14.48 -11.73
N THR A 86 31.49 -15.23 -10.64
CA THR A 86 30.41 -16.10 -10.18
C THR A 86 30.39 -16.16 -8.67
N CYS A 87 29.19 -16.34 -8.11
CA CYS A 87 28.98 -16.70 -6.71
C CYS A 87 28.34 -18.09 -6.60
N GLN A 88 28.66 -18.81 -5.52
CA GLN A 88 28.04 -20.09 -5.22
C GLN A 88 26.55 -19.92 -4.85
N THR A 89 26.22 -18.88 -4.09
CA THR A 89 24.83 -18.56 -3.68
C THR A 89 24.55 -17.07 -3.82
N GLY A 90 23.28 -16.72 -4.11
CA GLY A 90 22.82 -15.33 -4.27
C GLY A 90 23.37 -14.62 -5.52
N ASP A 91 23.99 -15.35 -6.45
CA ASP A 91 24.60 -14.78 -7.66
C ASP A 91 23.57 -13.98 -8.48
N CYS A 92 23.98 -12.82 -9.01
CA CYS A 92 23.08 -11.91 -9.71
C CYS A 92 23.46 -11.75 -11.19
N GLY A 93 23.77 -12.87 -11.84
CA GLY A 93 24.12 -12.91 -13.26
C GLY A 93 25.62 -12.74 -13.51
N GLY A 94 26.45 -13.20 -12.57
CA GLY A 94 27.90 -13.17 -12.68
C GLY A 94 28.52 -11.78 -12.63
N LEU A 95 27.80 -10.82 -12.05
CA LEU A 95 28.28 -9.45 -11.89
C LEU A 95 28.54 -9.17 -10.42
N LEU A 96 29.68 -8.55 -10.14
CA LEU A 96 29.96 -7.98 -8.84
C LEU A 96 28.86 -6.96 -8.55
N ALA A 97 28.69 -5.94 -9.40
CA ALA A 97 27.59 -4.99 -9.31
C ALA A 97 26.30 -5.52 -9.94
N CYS A 98 25.35 -5.94 -9.09
CA CYS A 98 24.12 -6.57 -9.52
C CYS A 98 23.22 -5.63 -10.34
N LYS A 99 22.64 -6.18 -11.41
CA LYS A 99 21.60 -5.53 -12.24
C LYS A 99 20.26 -6.27 -12.23
N ALA A 100 20.24 -7.46 -11.61
CA ALA A 100 19.09 -8.34 -11.49
C ALA A 100 19.09 -8.99 -10.11
N ASN A 101 17.93 -9.49 -9.68
CA ASN A 101 17.77 -10.15 -8.38
C ASN A 101 18.77 -11.32 -8.21
N GLY A 102 19.13 -11.60 -6.96
CA GLY A 102 19.95 -12.76 -6.60
C GLY A 102 19.28 -14.07 -7.00
N ARG A 103 20.09 -15.06 -7.39
CA ARG A 103 19.64 -16.42 -7.65
C ARG A 103 19.61 -17.21 -6.34
N PRO A 104 18.48 -17.88 -6.02
CA PRO A 104 18.36 -18.80 -4.90
C PRO A 104 19.51 -19.80 -4.79
N PRO A 105 19.92 -20.21 -3.57
CA PRO A 105 19.30 -19.86 -2.29
C PRO A 105 19.86 -18.56 -1.69
N ASN A 106 18.97 -17.65 -1.28
CA ASN A 106 19.33 -16.45 -0.51
C ASN A 106 18.12 -15.90 0.26
N PRO A 107 18.27 -15.54 1.54
CA PRO A 107 17.29 -14.75 2.24
C PRO A 107 17.37 -13.31 1.73
N ILE A 108 16.22 -12.65 1.66
CA ILE A 108 16.14 -11.25 1.21
C ILE A 108 15.63 -10.42 2.37
N ALA A 109 16.35 -9.34 2.70
CA ALA A 109 15.81 -8.23 3.45
C ALA A 109 15.03 -7.33 2.48
N GLU A 110 13.70 -7.30 2.62
CA GLU A 110 12.82 -6.47 1.80
C GLU A 110 12.39 -5.25 2.59
N PHE A 111 12.36 -4.08 1.94
CA PHE A 111 11.86 -2.88 2.58
C PHE A 111 11.23 -1.89 1.61
N ARG A 112 10.30 -1.11 2.16
CA ARG A 112 9.64 0.03 1.54
C ARG A 112 9.73 1.23 2.48
N LEU A 113 10.49 2.24 2.08
CA LEU A 113 10.64 3.48 2.83
C LEU A 113 9.51 4.45 2.47
N GLY A 114 9.02 5.22 3.46
CA GLY A 114 7.98 6.23 3.25
C GLY A 114 6.64 5.67 2.77
N GLY A 115 6.27 4.49 3.27
CA GLY A 115 5.03 3.78 2.97
C GLY A 115 3.76 4.43 3.54
N PHE A 116 2.71 3.61 3.73
CA PHE A 116 1.42 4.06 4.29
C PHE A 116 1.63 4.75 5.65
N SER A 117 0.94 5.87 5.90
CA SER A 117 1.05 6.66 7.15
C SER A 117 2.46 7.15 7.49
N SER A 118 3.32 7.43 6.50
CA SER A 118 4.72 7.83 6.72
C SER A 118 5.48 6.79 7.56
N GLN A 119 5.21 5.51 7.33
CA GLN A 119 5.95 4.41 7.93
C GLN A 119 6.75 3.64 6.88
N ASP A 120 7.97 3.30 7.25
CA ASP A 120 8.81 2.33 6.58
C ASP A 120 8.29 0.93 6.94
N PHE A 121 8.14 0.04 5.95
CA PHE A 121 7.78 -1.37 6.14
C PHE A 121 8.96 -2.24 5.73
N PHE A 122 9.26 -3.27 6.51
CA PHE A 122 10.43 -4.10 6.27
C PHE A 122 10.29 -5.50 6.86
N ASP A 123 10.91 -6.48 6.21
CA ASP A 123 10.82 -7.89 6.54
C ASP A 123 12.07 -8.67 6.08
N ILE A 124 12.17 -9.93 6.52
CA ILE A 124 13.12 -10.92 6.00
C ILE A 124 12.32 -12.03 5.33
N SER A 125 12.67 -12.41 4.11
CA SER A 125 11.97 -13.43 3.33
C SER A 125 12.88 -14.59 2.91
N PHE A 126 12.41 -15.81 3.14
CA PHE A 126 13.05 -17.07 2.72
C PHE A 126 12.34 -17.73 1.53
N VAL A 127 11.47 -16.98 0.84
CA VAL A 127 10.83 -17.46 -0.40
C VAL A 127 11.87 -17.85 -1.46
N GLU A 128 13.02 -17.17 -1.48
CA GLU A 128 14.18 -17.47 -2.33
C GLU A 128 15.21 -18.39 -1.66
N GLY A 129 14.89 -19.00 -0.51
CA GLY A 129 15.77 -19.90 0.23
C GLY A 129 16.66 -19.18 1.24
N PHE A 130 17.74 -19.85 1.66
CA PHE A 130 18.60 -19.39 2.75
C PHE A 130 20.06 -19.78 2.52
N ASN A 131 20.99 -18.85 2.71
CA ASN A 131 22.43 -19.11 2.69
C ASN A 131 23.12 -18.49 3.92
N VAL A 132 22.77 -17.26 4.29
CA VAL A 132 23.41 -16.47 5.35
C VAL A 132 22.35 -15.96 6.34
N PRO A 133 22.49 -16.23 7.65
CA PRO A 133 21.60 -15.66 8.68
C PRO A 133 21.68 -14.13 8.70
N MET A 134 20.58 -13.47 9.04
CA MET A 134 20.52 -12.00 9.07
C MET A 134 19.57 -11.47 10.15
N ASP A 135 19.96 -10.36 10.74
CA ASP A 135 19.07 -9.47 11.49
C ASP A 135 18.83 -8.19 10.69
N PHE A 136 17.59 -7.69 10.73
CA PHE A 136 17.23 -6.42 10.12
C PHE A 136 16.52 -5.55 11.17
N LEU A 137 17.21 -4.53 11.68
CA LEU A 137 16.80 -3.80 12.87
C LEU A 137 16.73 -2.30 12.61
N PRO A 138 15.73 -1.59 13.16
CA PRO A 138 15.71 -0.14 13.17
C PRO A 138 16.81 0.42 14.10
N VAL A 139 17.36 1.57 13.72
CA VAL A 139 18.30 2.37 14.51
C VAL A 139 17.55 3.62 14.98
N PRO A 140 17.24 3.75 16.28
CA PRO A 140 16.47 4.88 16.79
C PRO A 140 17.13 6.23 16.45
N ALA A 141 16.37 7.14 15.86
CA ALA A 141 16.78 8.54 15.72
C ALA A 141 16.85 9.20 17.11
N LYS A 142 17.88 10.02 17.37
CA LYS A 142 18.04 10.72 18.65
C LYS A 142 16.80 11.59 18.92
N GLY A 143 15.99 11.23 19.93
CA GLY A 143 14.95 12.09 20.51
C GLY A 143 13.50 11.86 20.08
N GLY A 144 13.17 10.80 19.33
CA GLY A 144 11.77 10.43 19.01
C GLY A 144 11.33 9.08 19.61
N PRO A 145 10.01 8.77 19.66
CA PRO A 145 9.54 7.42 19.98
C PRO A 145 9.94 6.48 18.83
N GLY A 146 11.15 5.91 18.95
CA GLY A 146 11.73 5.01 17.97
C GLY A 146 11.08 3.63 18.00
N CYS A 147 10.82 3.09 16.82
CA CYS A 147 10.54 1.68 16.61
C CYS A 147 11.72 0.84 17.15
N SER A 148 11.45 -0.13 18.04
CA SER A 148 12.50 -0.88 18.76
C SER A 148 12.61 -2.35 18.35
N LYS A 149 11.79 -2.81 17.40
CA LYS A 149 11.70 -4.20 16.96
C LYS A 149 11.85 -4.31 15.45
N GLY A 150 12.44 -5.40 15.00
CA GLY A 150 12.66 -5.75 13.60
C GLY A 150 12.97 -7.25 13.52
N PRO A 151 12.87 -7.88 12.34
CA PRO A 151 12.98 -9.32 12.22
C PRO A 151 14.41 -9.78 12.49
N ARG A 152 14.52 -10.91 13.20
CA ARG A 152 15.80 -11.52 13.57
C ARG A 152 15.87 -12.98 13.16
N CYS A 153 16.99 -13.36 12.57
CA CYS A 153 17.26 -14.75 12.22
C CYS A 153 18.75 -15.07 12.30
N GLY A 154 19.19 -15.47 13.49
CA GLY A 154 20.54 -16.00 13.73
C GLY A 154 20.66 -17.52 13.64
N ALA A 155 19.60 -18.22 13.20
CA ALA A 155 19.57 -19.68 13.18
C ALA A 155 20.49 -20.27 12.10
N ASN A 156 21.15 -21.39 12.41
CA ASN A 156 22.00 -22.12 11.46
C ASN A 156 21.15 -23.07 10.60
N ILE A 157 20.36 -22.49 9.68
CA ILE A 157 19.44 -23.24 8.82
C ILE A 157 20.20 -24.11 7.80
N THR A 158 21.36 -23.68 7.31
CA THR A 158 22.15 -24.45 6.34
C THR A 158 22.63 -25.80 6.91
N ALA A 159 23.01 -25.85 8.19
CA ALA A 159 23.39 -27.10 8.85
C ALA A 159 22.22 -28.07 9.09
N GLN A 160 21.01 -27.53 9.27
CA GLN A 160 19.79 -28.30 9.57
C GLN A 160 18.86 -28.45 8.36
N CYS A 161 19.33 -28.07 7.16
CA CYS A 161 18.52 -28.06 5.96
C CYS A 161 17.98 -29.47 5.64
N PRO A 162 16.66 -29.63 5.41
CA PRO A 162 16.07 -30.88 4.99
C PRO A 162 16.80 -31.44 3.76
N THR A 163 17.02 -32.76 3.73
CA THR A 163 17.82 -33.40 2.67
C THR A 163 17.33 -33.07 1.27
N SER A 164 16.01 -32.94 1.07
CA SER A 164 15.38 -32.58 -0.20
C SER A 164 15.62 -31.12 -0.64
N LEU A 165 16.02 -30.24 0.28
CA LEU A 165 16.24 -28.81 0.02
C LEU A 165 17.72 -28.41 0.04
N LYS A 166 18.64 -29.35 0.34
CA LYS A 166 20.08 -29.06 0.42
C LYS A 166 20.61 -28.54 -0.92
N ALA A 167 21.36 -27.45 -0.85
CA ALA A 167 22.08 -26.88 -1.98
C ALA A 167 23.55 -26.61 -1.58
N PRO A 168 24.49 -26.56 -2.54
CA PRO A 168 25.86 -26.16 -2.24
C PRO A 168 25.89 -24.77 -1.57
N GLY A 169 26.38 -24.71 -0.33
CA GLY A 169 26.49 -23.46 0.43
C GLY A 169 25.16 -22.85 0.93
N GLY A 170 24.04 -23.55 0.81
CA GLY A 170 22.72 -23.02 1.18
C GLY A 170 21.62 -24.07 1.34
N CYS A 171 20.40 -23.58 1.58
CA CYS A 171 19.17 -24.35 1.68
C CYS A 171 18.14 -23.71 0.74
N ASN A 172 17.69 -24.44 -0.26
CA ASN A 172 16.67 -23.96 -1.18
C ASN A 172 15.31 -23.82 -0.47
N SER A 173 14.44 -22.97 -1.01
CA SER A 173 13.04 -22.99 -0.61
C SER A 173 12.32 -24.16 -1.28
N PRO A 174 11.22 -24.66 -0.70
CA PRO A 174 10.44 -25.72 -1.35
C PRO A 174 9.91 -25.29 -2.72
N CYS A 175 9.65 -23.98 -2.93
CA CYS A 175 9.25 -23.48 -4.22
C CYS A 175 10.35 -23.66 -5.28
N THR A 176 11.61 -23.31 -4.97
CA THR A 176 12.69 -23.36 -5.96
C THR A 176 13.07 -24.79 -6.36
N VAL A 177 12.88 -25.76 -5.44
CA VAL A 177 13.12 -27.18 -5.70
C VAL A 177 11.93 -27.83 -6.42
N PHE A 178 10.74 -27.79 -5.82
CA PHE A 178 9.63 -28.60 -6.28
C PHE A 178 8.87 -27.92 -7.42
N LYS A 179 8.88 -26.57 -7.49
CA LYS A 179 8.17 -25.77 -8.50
C LYS A 179 6.68 -26.13 -8.63
N GLN A 180 6.11 -26.66 -7.55
CA GLN A 180 4.69 -26.99 -7.46
C GLN A 180 3.97 -25.88 -6.75
N ASP A 181 2.73 -25.71 -7.15
CA ASP A 181 1.84 -24.67 -6.67
C ASP A 181 1.64 -24.65 -5.15
N ARG A 182 1.58 -25.83 -4.51
CA ARG A 182 1.52 -25.96 -3.04
C ARG A 182 2.70 -25.35 -2.27
N TYR A 183 3.84 -25.15 -2.95
CA TYR A 183 5.05 -24.58 -2.34
C TYR A 183 5.37 -23.18 -2.86
N CYS A 184 4.99 -22.90 -4.10
CA CYS A 184 5.25 -21.62 -4.75
C CYS A 184 4.11 -20.61 -4.62
N CYS A 185 2.91 -21.05 -4.24
CA CYS A 185 1.71 -20.23 -4.16
C CYS A 185 1.50 -19.38 -5.43
N THR A 186 1.66 -19.96 -6.62
CA THR A 186 1.50 -19.19 -7.86
C THR A 186 0.01 -18.94 -8.17
N ARG A 187 -0.29 -17.98 -9.06
CA ARG A 187 -1.66 -17.50 -9.37
C ARG A 187 -2.66 -18.59 -9.75
N SER A 188 -2.22 -19.77 -10.20
CA SER A 188 -3.08 -20.91 -10.50
C SER A 188 -3.62 -21.64 -9.27
N ALA A 189 -3.08 -21.40 -8.06
CA ALA A 189 -3.40 -22.18 -6.87
C ALA A 189 -3.38 -21.39 -5.55
N ALA A 190 -3.62 -20.07 -5.57
CA ALA A 190 -3.72 -19.25 -4.36
C ALA A 190 -4.70 -19.84 -3.32
N ASN A 191 -5.68 -20.62 -3.77
CA ASN A 191 -6.68 -21.28 -2.93
C ASN A 191 -6.20 -22.59 -2.24
N ASN A 192 -5.04 -23.13 -2.60
CA ASN A 192 -4.48 -24.38 -2.05
C ASN A 192 -3.12 -24.18 -1.35
N CYS A 193 -2.65 -22.93 -1.19
CA CYS A 193 -1.39 -22.68 -0.51
C CYS A 193 -1.58 -22.63 1.01
N SER A 194 -1.37 -23.79 1.63
CA SER A 194 -1.36 -23.96 3.09
C SER A 194 0.06 -24.18 3.58
N THR A 195 0.27 -24.02 4.89
CA THR A 195 1.52 -24.36 5.56
C THR A 195 1.92 -25.80 5.23
N THR A 196 3.20 -26.01 4.93
CA THR A 196 3.80 -27.31 4.64
C THR A 196 4.87 -27.63 5.69
N ASP A 197 5.26 -28.90 5.82
CA ASP A 197 6.36 -29.29 6.71
C ASP A 197 7.66 -28.51 6.44
N TYR A 198 7.88 -28.12 5.17
CA TYR A 198 9.04 -27.32 4.78
C TYR A 198 8.93 -25.85 5.19
N SER A 199 7.76 -25.20 5.00
CA SER A 199 7.58 -23.82 5.45
C SER A 199 7.61 -23.75 6.98
N ASP A 200 7.00 -24.71 7.66
CA ASP A 200 7.02 -24.84 9.12
C ASP A 200 8.45 -25.01 9.66
N PHE A 201 9.31 -25.74 8.96
CA PHE A 201 10.72 -25.85 9.31
C PHE A 201 11.41 -24.48 9.33
N PHE A 202 11.27 -23.68 8.27
CA PHE A 202 11.85 -22.33 8.21
C PHE A 202 11.25 -21.41 9.28
N LYS A 203 9.93 -21.45 9.46
CA LYS A 203 9.22 -20.63 10.44
C LYS A 203 9.60 -20.96 11.89
N LYS A 204 9.74 -22.25 12.23
CA LYS A 204 10.20 -22.68 13.57
C LYS A 204 11.62 -22.20 13.87
N MET A 205 12.49 -22.21 12.86
CA MET A 205 13.88 -21.78 13.02
C MET A 205 14.00 -20.26 13.16
N CYS A 206 13.18 -19.50 12.42
CA CYS A 206 13.17 -18.04 12.45
C CYS A 206 11.73 -17.52 12.34
N PRO A 207 11.05 -17.33 13.49
CA PRO A 207 9.64 -16.96 13.52
C PRO A 207 9.32 -15.60 12.89
N ASP A 208 10.28 -14.67 12.93
CA ASP A 208 10.11 -13.30 12.43
C ASP A 208 10.22 -13.17 10.90
N ALA A 209 10.54 -14.25 10.17
CA ALA A 209 10.76 -14.23 8.73
C ALA A 209 9.57 -14.83 7.95
N TYR A 210 9.40 -14.44 6.69
CA TYR A 210 8.51 -15.10 5.75
C TYR A 210 9.12 -16.44 5.31
N SER A 211 8.39 -17.53 5.52
CA SER A 211 8.78 -18.88 5.12
C SER A 211 8.20 -19.31 3.76
N TYR A 212 7.13 -18.66 3.30
CA TYR A 212 6.50 -18.86 1.98
C TYR A 212 5.69 -17.62 1.55
N PRO A 213 5.27 -17.50 0.27
CA PRO A 213 4.65 -16.25 -0.24
C PRO A 213 3.33 -15.81 0.41
N MET A 214 2.60 -16.74 1.04
CA MET A 214 1.32 -16.48 1.72
C MET A 214 1.42 -16.69 3.23
N ASP A 215 2.64 -16.57 3.79
CA ASP A 215 2.89 -16.64 5.23
C ASP A 215 2.20 -15.47 5.97
N ASP A 216 2.11 -15.57 7.29
CA ASP A 216 1.33 -14.68 8.14
C ASP A 216 1.76 -13.20 8.05
N ALA A 217 0.85 -12.31 8.48
CA ALA A 217 1.09 -10.88 8.52
C ALA A 217 2.00 -10.43 9.69
N THR A 218 2.48 -11.34 10.55
CA THR A 218 3.29 -11.01 11.73
C THR A 218 4.78 -10.87 11.40
N SER A 219 5.23 -11.38 10.24
CA SER A 219 6.60 -11.24 9.74
C SER A 219 6.90 -9.89 9.06
N THR A 220 5.91 -9.00 8.93
CA THR A 220 6.14 -7.62 8.45
C THR A 220 6.23 -6.64 9.62
N PHE A 221 7.31 -5.86 9.65
CA PHE A 221 7.55 -4.85 10.67
C PHE A 221 7.39 -3.44 10.09
N SER A 222 7.04 -2.47 10.94
CA SER A 222 6.93 -1.08 10.52
C SER A 222 7.56 -0.11 11.51
N CYS A 223 8.19 0.94 10.99
CA CYS A 223 8.79 2.03 11.76
C CYS A 223 8.47 3.40 11.13
N PRO A 224 8.58 4.53 11.85
CA PRO A 224 8.38 5.85 11.25
C PRO A 224 9.38 6.15 10.11
N ALA A 225 8.93 6.85 9.07
CA ALA A 225 9.78 7.24 7.95
C ALA A 225 10.96 8.12 8.38
N GLY A 226 12.11 7.90 7.75
CA GLY A 226 13.38 8.50 8.16
C GLY A 226 14.09 7.70 9.26
N THR A 227 13.59 6.51 9.61
CA THR A 227 14.31 5.57 10.46
C THR A 227 15.52 5.05 9.69
N ASN A 228 16.70 5.09 10.32
CA ASN A 228 17.87 4.41 9.79
C ASN A 228 17.83 2.93 10.17
N TYR A 229 18.53 2.09 9.43
CA TYR A 229 18.46 0.65 9.62
C TYR A 229 19.83 0.01 9.77
N LYS A 230 19.89 -1.10 10.50
CA LYS A 230 21.06 -1.95 10.62
C LYS A 230 20.73 -3.33 10.09
N VAL A 231 21.54 -3.81 9.14
CA VAL A 231 21.49 -5.20 8.68
C VAL A 231 22.76 -5.90 9.12
N VAL A 232 22.63 -6.98 9.89
CA VAL A 232 23.76 -7.75 10.39
C VAL A 232 23.69 -9.14 9.80
N PHE A 233 24.65 -9.49 8.95
CA PHE A 233 24.83 -10.87 8.49
C PHE A 233 25.56 -11.67 9.57
N CYS A 234 25.09 -12.88 9.86
CA CYS A 234 25.54 -13.72 10.98
C CYS A 234 25.52 -12.98 12.33
N PRO A 235 24.33 -12.58 12.82
CA PRO A 235 24.20 -11.97 14.14
C PRO A 235 24.56 -12.97 15.25
N LEU A 236 25.12 -12.48 16.35
CA LEU A 236 25.45 -13.29 17.53
C LEU A 236 24.14 -13.69 18.25
N THR A 237 23.81 -14.98 18.29
CA THR A 237 22.64 -15.50 19.03
C THR A 237 22.92 -15.52 20.55
N ASN A 238 22.05 -14.91 21.36
CA ASN A 238 22.18 -14.60 22.80
C ASN A 238 22.98 -15.60 23.67
N GLN A 239 23.94 -15.09 24.44
CA GLN A 239 23.88 -15.23 25.90
C GLN A 239 23.40 -13.89 26.49
N ALA A 240 22.45 -13.95 27.42
CA ALA A 240 21.87 -12.81 28.11
C ALA A 240 22.90 -12.09 29.00
N THR A 241 22.91 -10.74 29.01
CA THR A 241 23.34 -9.89 30.16
C THR A 241 23.00 -8.39 29.91
N PRO A 242 22.83 -7.57 30.96
CA PRO A 242 22.15 -6.26 30.95
C PRO A 242 23.03 -5.11 30.39
N PRO A 243 22.52 -3.88 30.18
CA PRO A 243 23.20 -2.88 29.36
C PRO A 243 24.44 -2.35 30.06
N SER A 244 25.61 -2.79 29.60
CA SER A 244 26.88 -2.22 30.04
C SER A 244 27.21 -0.99 29.21
N ALA A 245 27.55 0.08 29.92
CA ALA A 245 27.87 1.40 29.40
C ALA A 245 29.01 1.34 28.37
N LEU A 246 28.88 2.19 27.33
CA LEU A 246 29.95 2.50 26.39
C LEU A 246 31.22 2.93 27.14
N PRO A 247 32.41 2.37 26.84
CA PRO A 247 33.64 2.94 27.33
C PRO A 247 33.97 4.22 26.55
N ALA A 248 34.27 5.29 27.29
CA ALA A 248 34.89 6.49 26.79
C ALA A 248 36.28 6.18 26.19
N PRO A 249 36.77 6.97 25.21
CA PRO A 249 38.12 6.79 24.67
C PRO A 249 39.18 7.11 25.74
N PRO A 250 40.32 6.40 25.77
CA PRO A 250 41.27 6.50 26.87
C PRO A 250 41.99 7.84 26.89
N ALA A 251 42.09 8.40 28.09
CA ALA A 251 43.01 9.47 28.43
C ALA A 251 44.45 8.94 28.39
N VAL A 252 45.32 9.70 27.73
CA VAL A 252 46.76 9.47 27.68
C VAL A 252 47.35 9.78 29.05
N VAL A 253 47.98 8.78 29.68
CA VAL A 253 48.85 8.97 30.84
C VAL A 253 50.28 8.63 30.41
N THR A 254 51.13 9.65 30.49
CA THR A 254 52.59 9.60 30.40
C THR A 254 53.22 8.63 31.41
N PRO A 255 54.41 8.12 31.10
CA PRO A 255 55.52 8.33 32.03
C PRO A 255 56.77 8.92 31.38
N SER A 256 57.39 9.76 32.20
CA SER A 256 58.68 10.42 32.12
C SER A 256 59.88 9.47 32.13
N GLY A 257 60.93 9.81 31.38
CA GLY A 257 62.31 9.42 31.71
C GLY A 257 63.30 9.61 30.55
N PRO A 258 64.53 10.10 30.77
CA PRO A 258 65.23 11.01 29.84
C PRO A 258 66.45 10.40 29.15
N THR A 259 66.95 11.04 28.07
CA THR A 259 68.37 11.33 27.76
C THR A 259 68.48 11.98 26.36
N THR A 260 68.77 13.30 26.26
CA THR A 260 70.05 13.92 25.83
C THR A 260 70.54 13.45 24.44
N MET A 261 70.81 14.25 23.40
CA MET A 261 71.39 15.61 23.28
C MET A 261 71.01 16.32 21.94
N LYS A 262 70.73 17.64 22.04
CA LYS A 262 71.06 18.84 21.20
C LYS A 262 71.62 18.73 19.74
N PRO A 263 71.68 19.83 18.94
CA PRO A 263 70.62 20.66 18.35
C PRO A 263 70.92 21.03 16.86
N LYS A 264 70.01 21.70 16.12
CA LYS A 264 70.36 22.75 15.12
C LYS A 264 69.13 23.52 14.60
N SER A 265 69.26 24.86 14.71
CA SER A 265 68.65 26.02 14.02
C SER A 265 67.86 25.77 12.71
N SER A 266 66.83 26.53 12.28
CA SER A 266 66.58 27.97 12.42
C SER A 266 65.11 28.38 12.21
N THR A 267 64.75 29.50 12.83
CA THR A 267 63.56 30.36 12.73
C THR A 267 63.11 30.69 11.30
N VAL A 268 61.78 30.67 11.04
CA VAL A 268 60.92 31.73 10.42
C VAL A 268 59.52 31.13 10.17
N ARG A 269 58.48 31.59 10.90
CA ARG A 269 57.06 31.79 10.48
C ARG A 269 56.11 31.78 11.70
N THR A 270 55.80 32.95 12.25
CA THR A 270 54.68 33.12 13.19
C THR A 270 54.05 34.50 13.05
N VAL A 271 53.34 34.74 11.94
CA VAL A 271 52.36 35.85 11.81
C VAL A 271 51.11 35.45 10.98
N VAL A 272 51.15 34.37 10.18
CA VAL A 272 50.03 34.00 9.27
C VAL A 272 48.94 33.12 9.92
N ALA A 273 49.12 32.64 11.16
CA ALA A 273 48.28 31.57 11.71
C ALA A 273 46.99 32.00 12.43
N ILE A 274 46.69 33.30 12.59
CA ILE A 274 45.52 33.74 13.39
C ILE A 274 44.46 34.51 12.57
N LEU A 275 44.80 35.12 11.43
CA LEU A 275 43.83 35.90 10.63
C LEU A 275 43.05 35.07 9.59
N ALA A 276 43.57 33.91 9.17
CA ALA A 276 42.90 33.04 8.20
C ALA A 276 41.59 32.37 8.68
N PRO A 277 41.47 31.87 9.94
CA PRO A 277 40.24 31.19 10.37
C PRO A 277 39.06 32.16 10.53
N ILE A 278 39.30 33.40 10.97
CA ILE A 278 38.24 34.40 11.20
C ILE A 278 37.56 34.81 9.89
N GLY A 279 38.35 35.04 8.83
CA GLY A 279 37.81 35.32 7.49
C GLY A 279 37.00 34.16 6.91
N GLY A 280 37.44 32.91 7.16
CA GLY A 280 36.72 31.70 6.75
C GLY A 280 35.36 31.55 7.44
N PHE A 281 35.29 31.81 8.75
CA PHE A 281 34.03 31.75 9.50
C PHE A 281 33.04 32.84 9.09
N ILE A 282 33.51 34.07 8.87
CA ILE A 282 32.66 35.18 8.41
C ILE A 282 32.12 34.90 7.01
N PHE A 283 32.96 34.40 6.11
CA PHE A 283 32.52 34.03 4.76
C PHE A 283 31.49 32.89 4.78
N LEU A 284 31.74 31.84 5.58
CA LEU A 284 30.79 30.73 5.74
C LEU A 284 29.45 31.21 6.33
N PHE A 285 29.47 32.12 7.30
CA PHE A 285 28.25 32.68 7.90
C PHE A 285 27.46 33.53 6.90
N LEU A 286 28.13 34.38 6.11
CA LEU A 286 27.47 35.18 5.07
C LEU A 286 26.88 34.32 3.95
N VAL A 287 27.56 33.23 3.58
CA VAL A 287 27.06 32.24 2.63
C VAL A 287 25.83 31.53 3.20
N ILE A 288 25.87 31.03 4.43
CA ILE A 288 24.72 30.40 5.09
C ILE A 288 23.54 31.37 5.19
N PHE A 289 23.78 32.62 5.59
CA PHE A 289 22.74 33.65 5.71
C PHE A 289 22.12 33.98 4.35
N TYR A 290 22.92 34.13 3.30
CA TYR A 290 22.43 34.33 1.94
C TYR A 290 21.60 33.14 1.44
N PHE A 291 22.05 31.90 1.70
CA PHE A 291 21.29 30.69 1.35
C PHE A 291 20.00 30.54 2.16
N CYS A 292 19.99 30.86 3.45
CA CYS A 292 18.78 30.88 4.27
C CYS A 292 17.79 31.92 3.75
N LYS A 293 18.23 33.15 3.48
CA LYS A 293 17.38 34.21 2.92
C LYS A 293 16.82 33.81 1.56
N ARG A 294 17.65 33.25 0.67
CA ARG A 294 17.24 32.80 -0.66
C ARG A 294 16.33 31.56 -0.62
N ARG A 295 16.48 30.68 0.37
CA ARG A 295 15.60 29.52 0.59
C ARG A 295 14.24 29.94 1.12
N THR A 296 14.18 30.93 2.02
CA THR A 296 12.90 31.51 2.47
C THR A 296 12.22 32.26 1.33
N GLN A 297 12.97 32.99 0.51
CA GLN A 297 12.45 33.71 -0.65
C GLN A 297 11.92 32.74 -1.73
N ARG A 298 12.67 31.70 -2.09
CA ARG A 298 12.18 30.65 -3.01
C ARG A 298 10.98 29.85 -2.49
N ARG A 299 10.86 29.72 -1.17
CA ARG A 299 9.69 29.05 -0.55
C ARG A 299 8.46 29.94 -0.62
N SER A 300 8.64 31.27 -0.59
CA SER A 300 7.59 32.25 -0.91
C SER A 300 7.23 32.16 -2.39
N GLU A 301 8.22 32.19 -3.29
CA GLU A 301 8.03 32.14 -4.74
C GLU A 301 7.35 30.83 -5.21
N MET A 302 7.71 29.67 -4.64
CA MET A 302 7.08 28.37 -4.96
C MET A 302 5.65 28.26 -4.40
N GLN A 303 5.39 28.93 -3.28
CA GLN A 303 4.06 29.01 -2.69
C GLN A 303 3.17 29.96 -3.52
N GLU A 304 3.76 31.04 -4.07
CA GLU A 304 3.14 31.92 -5.06
C GLU A 304 2.89 31.20 -6.40
N GLU A 305 3.80 30.34 -6.87
CA GLU A 305 3.62 29.52 -8.08
C GLU A 305 2.51 28.43 -7.90
N GLU A 306 2.42 27.75 -6.74
CA GLU A 306 1.28 26.87 -6.40
C GLU A 306 -0.04 27.67 -6.20
N GLU A 307 0.05 28.97 -5.91
CA GLU A 307 -1.09 29.88 -5.84
C GLU A 307 -1.53 30.34 -7.25
N GLU A 308 -0.61 30.54 -8.19
CA GLU A 308 -0.87 30.93 -9.59
C GLU A 308 -1.37 29.77 -10.48
N GLU A 309 -0.95 28.52 -10.26
CA GLU A 309 -1.34 27.36 -11.10
C GLU A 309 -2.85 27.04 -11.05
N PHE A 310 -3.56 27.48 -10.01
CA PHE A 310 -5.00 27.24 -9.78
C PHE A 310 -5.86 28.51 -9.94
N GLY A 311 -5.41 29.49 -10.73
CA GLY A 311 -6.13 30.75 -10.97
C GLY A 311 -7.58 30.57 -11.46
N GLU A 312 -8.43 31.56 -11.13
CA GLU A 312 -9.88 31.60 -11.38
C GLU A 312 -10.23 31.46 -12.87
N LEU A 313 -10.42 30.21 -13.32
CA LEU A 313 -11.10 29.87 -14.56
C LEU A 313 -12.53 29.42 -14.25
N GLN A 314 -13.51 29.89 -15.03
CA GLN A 314 -14.89 29.43 -14.89
C GLN A 314 -14.96 27.90 -15.04
N GLY A 315 -15.50 27.23 -14.02
CA GLY A 315 -15.66 25.77 -13.98
C GLY A 315 -14.67 25.02 -13.09
N THR A 316 -13.71 25.70 -12.43
CA THR A 316 -12.88 25.09 -11.39
C THR A 316 -13.56 25.16 -10.01
N PRO A 317 -13.31 24.18 -9.11
CA PRO A 317 -13.87 24.22 -7.76
C PRO A 317 -13.36 25.44 -6.98
N MET A 318 -14.22 26.05 -6.16
CA MET A 318 -13.88 27.25 -5.39
C MET A 318 -12.71 26.99 -4.43
N ARG A 319 -11.73 27.88 -4.38
CA ARG A 319 -10.63 27.82 -3.41
C ARG A 319 -11.05 28.52 -2.12
N PHE A 320 -11.11 27.77 -1.03
CA PHE A 320 -11.42 28.28 0.30
C PHE A 320 -10.16 28.42 1.14
N THR A 321 -10.15 29.40 2.04
CA THR A 321 -9.14 29.49 3.09
C THR A 321 -9.46 28.54 4.24
N PHE A 322 -8.44 28.15 5.01
CA PHE A 322 -8.65 27.30 6.16
C PHE A 322 -9.54 27.97 7.22
N GLU A 323 -9.36 29.28 7.43
CA GLU A 323 -10.19 30.05 8.38
C GLU A 323 -11.64 30.17 7.92
N GLN A 324 -11.90 30.30 6.60
CA GLN A 324 -13.27 30.24 6.07
C GLN A 324 -13.94 28.91 6.41
N LEU A 325 -13.27 27.78 6.15
CA LEU A 325 -13.85 26.46 6.42
C LEU A 325 -13.96 26.15 7.91
N LYS A 326 -13.00 26.62 8.71
CA LYS A 326 -13.05 26.51 10.17
C LYS A 326 -14.21 27.32 10.74
N SER A 327 -14.47 28.52 10.22
CA SER A 327 -15.66 29.31 10.60
C SER A 327 -16.95 28.63 10.14
N ALA A 328 -17.01 28.17 8.89
CA ALA A 328 -18.19 27.53 8.30
C ALA A 328 -18.59 26.23 9.01
N THR A 329 -17.63 25.55 9.65
CA THR A 329 -17.85 24.28 10.38
C THR A 329 -17.91 24.46 11.89
N GLU A 330 -18.00 25.70 12.39
CA GLU A 330 -17.98 26.02 13.83
C GLU A 330 -16.80 25.35 14.56
N GLN A 331 -15.60 25.49 13.98
CA GLN A 331 -14.37 24.84 14.44
C GLN A 331 -14.41 23.31 14.33
N PHE A 332 -15.04 22.78 13.28
CA PHE A 332 -15.19 21.34 13.04
C PHE A 332 -15.99 20.63 14.15
N ALA A 333 -17.04 21.27 14.67
CA ALA A 333 -17.81 20.77 15.81
C ALA A 333 -18.72 19.57 15.47
N ASP A 334 -19.45 19.65 14.35
CA ASP A 334 -20.41 18.63 13.94
C ASP A 334 -19.76 17.63 12.98
N LYS A 335 -19.25 16.51 13.52
CA LYS A 335 -18.64 15.43 12.75
C LYS A 335 -19.73 14.50 12.20
N LEU A 336 -19.86 14.46 10.88
CA LEU A 336 -20.80 13.59 10.15
C LEU A 336 -20.31 12.14 10.04
N GLY A 337 -18.99 11.96 9.98
CA GLY A 337 -18.37 10.64 9.87
C GLY A 337 -16.85 10.70 9.84
N GLU A 338 -16.22 9.54 10.02
CA GLU A 338 -14.77 9.37 9.97
C GLU A 338 -14.45 8.02 9.29
N GLY A 339 -13.46 8.02 8.40
CA GLY A 339 -13.04 6.83 7.66
C GLY A 339 -11.56 6.84 7.33
N GLY A 340 -11.13 5.88 6.49
CA GLY A 340 -9.73 5.77 6.05
C GLY A 340 -9.18 7.02 5.36
N PHE A 341 -10.09 7.83 4.79
CA PHE A 341 -9.82 9.03 4.02
C PHE A 341 -9.87 10.33 4.84
N GLY A 342 -10.15 10.28 6.15
CA GLY A 342 -10.24 11.45 7.01
C GLY A 342 -11.62 11.63 7.67
N SER A 343 -11.84 12.82 8.24
CA SER A 343 -13.08 13.18 8.93
C SER A 343 -13.93 14.12 8.08
N VAL A 344 -15.25 13.97 8.12
CA VAL A 344 -16.21 14.82 7.41
C VAL A 344 -17.03 15.60 8.44
N PHE A 345 -17.13 16.90 8.24
CA PHE A 345 -17.83 17.83 9.13
C PHE A 345 -18.96 18.53 8.39
N LYS A 346 -20.06 18.77 9.10
CA LYS A 346 -21.12 19.64 8.60
C LYS A 346 -20.67 21.08 8.69
N GLY A 347 -21.05 21.89 7.72
CA GLY A 347 -20.86 23.33 7.77
C GLY A 347 -21.96 24.08 7.04
N GLN A 348 -21.89 25.40 7.17
CA GLN A 348 -22.76 26.36 6.51
C GLN A 348 -21.87 27.45 5.90
N PHE A 349 -21.99 27.68 4.60
CA PHE A 349 -21.27 28.74 3.90
C PHE A 349 -22.26 29.60 3.11
N GLY A 350 -22.47 30.84 3.55
CA GLY A 350 -23.60 31.65 3.10
C GLY A 350 -24.92 30.93 3.41
N ASP A 351 -25.79 30.81 2.42
CA ASP A 351 -27.07 30.09 2.53
C ASP A 351 -26.96 28.59 2.18
N GLU A 352 -25.78 28.11 1.77
CA GLU A 352 -25.57 26.71 1.35
C GLU A 352 -25.05 25.83 2.50
N ARG A 353 -25.72 24.69 2.75
CA ARG A 353 -25.23 23.63 3.65
C ARG A 353 -24.14 22.84 2.93
N ILE A 354 -23.00 22.68 3.60
CA ILE A 354 -21.82 22.02 3.03
C ILE A 354 -21.35 20.85 3.90
N ALA A 355 -20.63 19.92 3.28
CA ALA A 355 -19.87 18.88 3.95
C ALA A 355 -18.37 19.10 3.70
N VAL A 356 -17.60 19.30 4.77
CA VAL A 356 -16.16 19.56 4.70
C VAL A 356 -15.40 18.31 5.09
N LYS A 357 -14.80 17.64 4.11
CA LYS A 357 -13.91 16.49 4.32
C LYS A 357 -12.50 17.00 4.58
N ARG A 358 -11.99 16.73 5.77
CA ARG A 358 -10.65 17.11 6.23
C ARG A 358 -9.71 15.91 6.15
N LEU A 359 -8.69 16.02 5.30
CA LEU A 359 -7.73 14.96 5.02
C LEU A 359 -6.51 15.09 5.95
N ASP A 360 -6.70 14.73 7.23
CA ASP A 360 -5.72 14.97 8.30
C ASP A 360 -4.48 14.04 8.29
N ARG A 361 -4.31 13.17 7.29
CA ARG A 361 -3.25 12.15 7.24
C ARG A 361 -2.16 12.49 6.23
N SER A 362 -0.89 12.53 6.68
CA SER A 362 0.26 12.82 5.83
C SER A 362 0.50 11.75 4.76
N GLY A 363 0.78 12.16 3.52
CA GLY A 363 1.15 11.31 2.39
C GLY A 363 -0.03 10.71 1.60
N GLN A 364 -0.94 9.99 2.25
CA GLN A 364 -2.11 9.40 1.59
C GLN A 364 -3.17 10.47 1.24
N GLY A 365 -3.46 11.37 2.19
CA GLY A 365 -4.42 12.45 1.97
C GLY A 365 -4.04 13.37 0.81
N LYS A 366 -2.74 13.58 0.52
CA LYS A 366 -2.30 14.38 -0.64
C LYS A 366 -2.64 13.71 -1.97
N ARG A 367 -2.50 12.38 -2.09
CA ARG A 367 -2.82 11.66 -3.33
C ARG A 367 -4.32 11.61 -3.56
N GLU A 368 -5.08 11.37 -2.50
CA GLU A 368 -6.55 11.37 -2.54
C GLU A 368 -7.06 12.76 -2.86
N PHE A 369 -6.55 13.80 -2.19
CA PHE A 369 -6.82 15.19 -2.49
C PHE A 369 -6.58 15.51 -3.97
N SER A 370 -5.40 15.17 -4.50
CA SER A 370 -5.07 15.41 -5.90
C SER A 370 -5.99 14.62 -6.84
N ALA A 371 -6.28 13.34 -6.54
CA ALA A 371 -7.18 12.53 -7.36
C ALA A 371 -8.60 13.11 -7.41
N GLU A 372 -9.13 13.52 -6.26
CA GLU A 372 -10.47 14.13 -6.16
C GLU A 372 -10.50 15.48 -6.89
N VAL A 373 -9.58 16.40 -6.60
CA VAL A 373 -9.54 17.71 -7.27
C VAL A 373 -9.35 17.58 -8.79
N GLN A 374 -8.50 16.66 -9.25
CA GLN A 374 -8.27 16.44 -10.70
C GLN A 374 -9.46 15.77 -11.39
N THR A 375 -10.21 14.90 -10.69
CA THR A 375 -11.29 14.11 -11.28
C THR A 375 -12.65 14.77 -11.06
N ILE A 376 -13.13 14.82 -9.81
CA ILE A 376 -14.48 15.34 -9.51
C ILE A 376 -14.55 16.86 -9.71
N GLY A 377 -13.41 17.57 -9.60
CA GLY A 377 -13.38 19.01 -9.76
C GLY A 377 -13.76 19.53 -11.16
N SER A 378 -13.74 18.67 -12.18
CA SER A 378 -14.04 19.05 -13.57
C SER A 378 -15.29 18.36 -14.14
N ILE A 379 -15.97 17.51 -13.37
CA ILE A 379 -17.13 16.73 -13.83
C ILE A 379 -18.36 17.06 -12.98
N HIS A 380 -19.52 17.12 -13.64
CA HIS A 380 -20.78 17.48 -13.00
C HIS A 380 -21.88 16.56 -13.54
N HIS A 381 -22.53 15.82 -12.65
CA HIS A 381 -23.62 14.92 -13.00
C HIS A 381 -24.58 14.79 -11.82
N ILE A 382 -25.88 14.68 -12.10
CA ILE A 382 -26.94 14.66 -11.06
C ILE A 382 -26.81 13.50 -10.07
N ASN A 383 -26.14 12.41 -10.47
CA ASN A 383 -25.90 11.23 -9.63
C ASN A 383 -24.47 11.12 -9.09
N LEU A 384 -23.69 12.21 -9.10
CA LEU A 384 -22.40 12.30 -8.42
C LEU A 384 -22.46 13.45 -7.40
N VAL A 385 -21.85 13.27 -6.23
CA VAL A 385 -21.78 14.32 -5.21
C VAL A 385 -20.87 15.42 -5.71
N ARG A 386 -21.40 16.63 -5.81
CA ARG A 386 -20.68 17.80 -6.34
C ARG A 386 -19.59 18.25 -5.37
N LEU A 387 -18.37 18.34 -5.88
CA LEU A 387 -17.28 19.07 -5.22
C LEU A 387 -17.49 20.57 -5.46
N ILE A 388 -17.85 21.30 -4.40
CA ILE A 388 -18.03 22.75 -4.42
C ILE A 388 -16.67 23.44 -4.49
N GLY A 389 -15.69 22.92 -3.76
CA GLY A 389 -14.38 23.55 -3.64
C GLY A 389 -13.40 22.78 -2.78
N PHE A 390 -12.26 23.41 -2.52
CA PHE A 390 -11.19 22.82 -1.72
C PHE A 390 -10.40 23.89 -0.96
N CYS A 391 -9.68 23.46 0.08
CA CYS A 391 -8.65 24.25 0.75
C CYS A 391 -7.31 23.51 0.63
N ALA A 392 -6.32 24.21 0.08
CA ALA A 392 -4.93 23.77 -0.02
C ALA A 392 -4.01 24.85 0.57
N GLU A 393 -4.05 25.02 1.90
CA GLU A 393 -3.23 26.00 2.61
C GLU A 393 -2.24 25.28 3.53
N LYS A 394 -0.93 25.55 3.38
CA LYS A 394 0.12 24.91 4.18
C LYS A 394 -0.01 23.38 4.14
N SER A 395 -0.23 22.74 5.28
CA SER A 395 -0.50 21.30 5.42
C SER A 395 -1.98 20.93 5.38
N HIS A 396 -2.89 21.92 5.40
CA HIS A 396 -4.32 21.68 5.38
C HIS A 396 -4.76 21.29 3.98
N ARG A 397 -5.42 20.14 3.88
CA ARG A 397 -6.07 19.63 2.67
C ARG A 397 -7.51 19.30 3.02
N LEU A 398 -8.44 20.10 2.52
CA LEU A 398 -9.87 19.93 2.75
C LEU A 398 -10.62 19.98 1.43
N LEU A 399 -11.67 19.19 1.34
CA LEU A 399 -12.58 19.13 0.20
C LEU A 399 -13.97 19.52 0.68
N VAL A 400 -14.67 20.34 -0.09
CA VAL A 400 -15.98 20.90 0.25
C VAL A 400 -16.99 20.36 -0.73
N TYR A 401 -18.00 19.65 -0.24
CA TYR A 401 -19.07 19.05 -1.04
C TYR A 401 -20.42 19.63 -0.67
N GLU A 402 -21.39 19.42 -1.55
CA GLU A 402 -22.80 19.56 -1.18
C GLU A 402 -23.15 18.66 0.00
N TYR A 403 -23.95 19.17 0.93
CA TYR A 403 -24.42 18.39 2.07
C TYR A 403 -25.56 17.45 1.66
N MET A 404 -25.45 16.17 2.03
CA MET A 404 -26.42 15.10 1.74
C MET A 404 -27.18 14.72 3.03
N PRO A 405 -28.41 15.24 3.26
CA PRO A 405 -29.03 15.22 4.59
C PRO A 405 -29.42 13.83 5.11
N LYS A 406 -29.69 12.88 4.23
CA LYS A 406 -30.02 11.49 4.63
C LYS A 406 -28.77 10.62 4.80
N GLY A 407 -27.57 11.17 4.58
CA GLY A 407 -26.32 10.46 4.75
C GLY A 407 -26.17 9.28 3.77
N SER A 408 -25.41 8.27 4.19
CA SER A 408 -25.04 7.11 3.38
C SER A 408 -26.13 6.03 3.34
N LEU A 409 -26.18 5.30 2.23
CA LEU A 409 -27.19 4.30 1.92
C LEU A 409 -27.19 3.12 2.91
N ASP A 410 -26.04 2.75 3.46
CA ASP A 410 -25.90 1.66 4.44
C ASP A 410 -26.82 1.83 5.66
N ARG A 411 -27.03 3.08 6.10
CA ARG A 411 -27.92 3.42 7.23
C ARG A 411 -29.40 3.13 6.94
N TRP A 412 -29.76 3.00 5.67
CA TRP A 412 -31.13 2.80 5.21
C TRP A 412 -31.45 1.37 4.80
N ILE A 413 -30.44 0.60 4.38
CA ILE A 413 -30.65 -0.76 3.85
C ILE A 413 -30.37 -1.88 4.86
N TYR A 414 -29.56 -1.66 5.90
CA TYR A 414 -29.30 -2.69 6.92
C TYR A 414 -30.31 -2.61 8.09
N CYS A 415 -30.76 -3.78 8.58
CA CYS A 415 -31.73 -3.90 9.69
C CYS A 415 -31.28 -3.18 10.98
N ARG A 416 -32.25 -2.54 11.63
CA ARG A 416 -32.09 -1.50 12.65
C ARG A 416 -32.48 -2.01 14.03
N HIS A 417 -31.67 -1.71 15.05
CA HIS A 417 -32.15 -1.74 16.44
C HIS A 417 -32.55 -0.34 16.96
N ASP A 418 -32.14 0.76 16.31
CA ASP A 418 -32.19 2.09 16.96
C ASP A 418 -32.86 3.25 16.17
N ASN A 419 -33.52 3.02 15.02
CA ASN A 419 -34.11 4.13 14.22
C ASN A 419 -35.58 3.88 13.80
N ASP A 420 -36.51 4.69 14.32
CA ASP A 420 -37.97 4.69 14.08
C ASP A 420 -38.44 4.93 12.63
N ALA A 421 -37.56 5.27 11.68
CA ALA A 421 -37.98 5.53 10.31
C ALA A 421 -38.39 4.23 9.57
N PRO A 422 -39.38 4.25 8.67
CA PRO A 422 -39.72 3.08 7.88
C PRO A 422 -38.55 2.63 6.97
N PRO A 423 -38.48 1.32 6.62
CA PRO A 423 -37.59 0.83 5.57
C PRO A 423 -37.86 1.50 4.22
N LEU A 424 -36.86 1.52 3.33
CA LEU A 424 -37.07 1.99 1.96
C LEU A 424 -38.05 1.06 1.23
N ASP A 425 -39.07 1.65 0.59
CA ASP A 425 -39.96 0.94 -0.31
C ASP A 425 -39.23 0.49 -1.59
N TRP A 426 -39.85 -0.44 -2.31
CA TRP A 426 -39.30 -1.06 -3.51
C TRP A 426 -39.05 -0.04 -4.62
N SER A 427 -39.98 0.90 -4.83
CA SER A 427 -39.84 1.95 -5.84
C SER A 427 -38.61 2.83 -5.58
N THR A 428 -38.38 3.21 -4.32
CA THR A 428 -37.23 4.01 -3.89
C THR A 428 -35.93 3.23 -4.06
N ARG A 429 -35.91 1.92 -3.74
CA ARG A 429 -34.75 1.05 -3.99
C ARG A 429 -34.42 0.96 -5.48
N CYS A 430 -35.42 0.74 -6.34
CA CYS A 430 -35.24 0.75 -7.80
C CYS A 430 -34.71 2.11 -8.29
N LYS A 431 -35.24 3.23 -7.76
CA LYS A 431 -34.74 4.57 -8.09
C LYS A 431 -33.26 4.72 -7.75
N ILE A 432 -32.87 4.33 -6.54
CA ILE A 432 -31.49 4.38 -6.05
C ILE A 432 -30.56 3.55 -6.95
N ILE A 433 -30.93 2.30 -7.24
CA ILE A 433 -30.15 1.40 -8.11
C ILE A 433 -29.94 2.04 -9.49
N THR A 434 -31.00 2.57 -10.10
CA THR A 434 -30.95 3.25 -11.41
C THR A 434 -30.06 4.50 -11.37
N GLN A 435 -30.14 5.28 -10.30
CA GLN A 435 -29.33 6.49 -10.15
C GLN A 435 -27.84 6.18 -9.96
N ILE A 436 -27.49 5.14 -9.21
CA ILE A 436 -26.11 4.65 -9.11
C ILE A 436 -25.60 4.21 -10.48
N ALA A 437 -26.43 3.46 -11.24
CA ALA A 437 -26.08 3.00 -12.59
C ALA A 437 -25.83 4.15 -13.56
N LYS A 438 -26.67 5.19 -13.53
CA LYS A 438 -26.48 6.40 -14.34
C LYS A 438 -25.19 7.14 -13.98
N GLY A 439 -24.90 7.27 -12.68
CA GLY A 439 -23.64 7.87 -12.21
C GLY A 439 -22.40 7.11 -12.72
N LEU A 440 -22.39 5.79 -12.61
CA LEU A 440 -21.30 4.95 -13.13
C LEU A 440 -21.20 5.00 -14.65
N SER A 441 -22.33 4.97 -15.36
CA SER A 441 -22.34 5.06 -16.84
C SER A 441 -21.73 6.36 -17.33
N TYR A 442 -22.06 7.48 -16.69
CA TYR A 442 -21.43 8.76 -16.99
C TYR A 442 -19.91 8.71 -16.83
N LEU A 443 -19.41 8.19 -15.69
CA LEU A 443 -17.97 8.07 -15.40
C LEU A 443 -17.23 7.17 -16.41
N HIS A 444 -17.85 6.06 -16.80
CA HIS A 444 -17.23 5.03 -17.62
C HIS A 444 -17.27 5.37 -19.12
N GLU A 445 -18.34 6.01 -19.56
CA GLU A 445 -18.72 6.07 -20.97
C GLU A 445 -18.84 7.49 -21.51
N GLU A 446 -19.19 8.49 -20.68
CA GLU A 446 -19.47 9.86 -21.16
C GLU A 446 -18.35 10.87 -20.85
N CYS A 447 -17.58 10.68 -19.77
CA CYS A 447 -16.44 11.55 -19.44
C CYS A 447 -15.32 11.50 -20.49
N THR A 448 -14.59 12.60 -20.72
CA THR A 448 -13.52 12.66 -21.73
C THR A 448 -12.52 11.51 -21.60
N LYS A 449 -12.04 11.27 -20.38
CA LYS A 449 -11.32 10.05 -20.00
C LYS A 449 -12.28 9.12 -19.29
N ARG A 450 -12.06 7.80 -19.43
CA ARG A 450 -12.82 6.81 -18.66
C ARG A 450 -12.36 6.90 -17.20
N ILE A 451 -13.29 7.00 -16.27
CA ILE A 451 -13.00 7.10 -14.84
C ILE A 451 -13.49 5.83 -14.14
N ALA A 452 -12.58 5.04 -13.57
CA ALA A 452 -12.95 3.95 -12.66
C ALA A 452 -12.99 4.47 -11.22
N HIS A 453 -14.11 4.26 -10.52
CA HIS A 453 -14.37 4.73 -9.15
C HIS A 453 -13.57 3.93 -8.11
N LEU A 454 -13.58 2.60 -8.22
CA LEU A 454 -12.83 1.60 -7.44
C LEU A 454 -13.21 1.44 -5.96
N ASP A 455 -14.17 2.21 -5.47
CA ASP A 455 -14.71 2.07 -4.11
C ASP A 455 -16.25 2.21 -4.06
N VAL A 456 -16.96 1.56 -4.99
CA VAL A 456 -18.43 1.54 -5.00
C VAL A 456 -18.94 0.63 -3.89
N LYS A 457 -19.63 1.20 -2.90
CA LYS A 457 -20.21 0.51 -1.74
C LYS A 457 -21.31 1.37 -1.09
N PRO A 458 -22.21 0.82 -0.26
CA PRO A 458 -23.31 1.59 0.32
C PRO A 458 -22.87 2.80 1.17
N GLN A 459 -21.70 2.74 1.80
CA GLN A 459 -21.15 3.86 2.59
C GLN A 459 -20.77 5.07 1.72
N ASN A 460 -20.45 4.84 0.44
CA ASN A 460 -20.03 5.88 -0.50
C ASN A 460 -21.18 6.33 -1.43
N ILE A 461 -22.41 5.84 -1.20
CA ILE A 461 -23.61 6.28 -1.90
C ILE A 461 -24.42 7.15 -0.94
N LEU A 462 -24.51 8.45 -1.23
CA LEU A 462 -25.20 9.41 -0.37
C LEU A 462 -26.58 9.74 -0.89
N LEU A 463 -27.49 10.07 0.03
CA LEU A 463 -28.91 10.31 -0.23
C LEU A 463 -29.30 11.74 0.15
N ASP A 464 -30.01 12.41 -0.76
CA ASP A 464 -30.59 13.74 -0.50
C ASP A 464 -31.94 13.65 0.23
N ASP A 465 -32.60 14.79 0.46
CA ASP A 465 -33.91 14.88 1.12
C ASP A 465 -35.01 14.07 0.41
N ASN A 466 -34.87 13.83 -0.89
CA ASN A 466 -35.82 13.09 -1.73
C ASN A 466 -35.35 11.65 -2.02
N PHE A 467 -34.36 11.13 -1.29
CA PHE A 467 -33.74 9.83 -1.55
C PHE A 467 -33.16 9.70 -2.97
N ASN A 468 -32.70 10.80 -3.58
CA ASN A 468 -31.88 10.69 -4.78
C ASN A 468 -30.46 10.26 -4.38
N ALA A 469 -29.96 9.24 -5.07
CA ALA A 469 -28.64 8.68 -4.85
C ALA A 469 -27.58 9.41 -5.66
N LYS A 470 -26.45 9.68 -4.99
CA LYS A 470 -25.24 10.23 -5.58
C LYS A 470 -24.01 9.46 -5.12
N LEU A 471 -23.12 9.12 -6.06
CA LEU A 471 -21.82 8.52 -5.74
C LEU A 471 -20.87 9.56 -5.16
N SER A 472 -20.10 9.16 -4.15
CA SER A 472 -19.15 10.00 -3.42
C SER A 472 -17.83 9.26 -3.19
N ASP A 473 -16.84 9.97 -2.66
CA ASP A 473 -15.52 9.45 -2.29
C ASP A 473 -14.68 8.96 -3.47
N PHE A 474 -14.19 9.92 -4.26
CA PHE A 474 -13.36 9.66 -5.45
C PHE A 474 -11.87 9.50 -5.10
N GLY A 475 -11.50 9.37 -3.82
CA GLY A 475 -10.10 9.33 -3.39
C GLY A 475 -9.28 8.18 -4.01
N LEU A 476 -9.94 7.10 -4.43
CA LEU A 476 -9.31 5.93 -5.06
C LEU A 476 -9.39 5.90 -6.59
N CYS A 477 -10.06 6.87 -7.23
CA CYS A 477 -10.39 6.81 -8.64
C CYS A 477 -9.15 6.76 -9.56
N LYS A 478 -9.36 6.26 -10.78
CA LYS A 478 -8.34 6.19 -11.83
C LYS A 478 -8.88 6.70 -13.15
N LEU A 479 -8.11 7.61 -13.76
CA LEU A 479 -8.28 8.04 -15.13
C LEU A 479 -7.65 7.00 -16.06
N ILE A 480 -8.42 6.53 -17.03
CA ILE A 480 -8.04 5.57 -18.06
C ILE A 480 -8.22 6.27 -19.40
N ASP A 481 -7.13 6.45 -20.15
CA ASP A 481 -7.20 7.01 -21.49
C ASP A 481 -8.03 6.08 -22.40
N ARG A 482 -8.78 6.66 -23.35
CA ARG A 482 -9.78 5.90 -24.14
C ARG A 482 -9.16 4.85 -25.06
N ASP A 483 -7.90 5.06 -25.43
CA ASP A 483 -7.05 4.16 -26.23
C ASP A 483 -6.44 3.02 -25.40
N MET A 484 -6.45 3.14 -24.07
CA MET A 484 -5.96 2.11 -23.15
C MET A 484 -7.09 1.18 -22.72
N SER A 485 -6.83 -0.13 -22.76
CA SER A 485 -7.80 -1.15 -22.34
C SER A 485 -7.79 -1.43 -20.83
N GLN A 486 -6.70 -1.09 -20.13
CA GLN A 486 -6.49 -1.42 -18.73
C GLN A 486 -5.41 -0.54 -18.09
N VAL A 487 -5.47 -0.38 -16.76
CA VAL A 487 -4.45 0.32 -15.97
C VAL A 487 -3.85 -0.62 -14.94
N VAL A 488 -2.52 -0.59 -14.82
CA VAL A 488 -1.80 -1.31 -13.75
C VAL A 488 -1.86 -0.46 -12.49
N THR A 489 -2.49 -0.98 -11.44
CA THR A 489 -2.62 -0.29 -10.15
C THR A 489 -2.42 -1.28 -9.00
N ARG A 490 -1.94 -0.78 -7.85
CA ARG A 490 -1.83 -1.59 -6.63
C ARG A 490 -3.23 -1.93 -6.11
N MET A 491 -3.42 -3.11 -5.52
CA MET A 491 -4.68 -3.51 -4.90
C MET A 491 -5.12 -2.47 -3.86
N ARG A 492 -6.30 -1.88 -4.08
CA ARG A 492 -6.92 -0.84 -3.26
C ARG A 492 -8.44 -0.96 -3.37
N GLY A 493 -9.18 -0.57 -2.33
CA GLY A 493 -10.64 -0.65 -2.25
C GLY A 493 -11.08 -1.46 -1.04
N THR A 494 -12.39 -1.61 -0.86
CA THR A 494 -12.97 -2.22 0.33
C THR A 494 -13.15 -3.74 0.16
N PRO A 495 -12.56 -4.59 1.03
CA PRO A 495 -12.79 -6.04 1.00
C PRO A 495 -14.27 -6.40 1.00
N GLY A 496 -14.65 -7.40 0.19
CA GLY A 496 -16.05 -7.77 -0.05
C GLY A 496 -16.70 -7.08 -1.26
N TYR A 497 -16.13 -5.99 -1.77
CA TYR A 497 -16.59 -5.33 -3.00
C TYR A 497 -15.59 -5.48 -4.15
N LEU A 498 -14.37 -5.93 -3.84
CA LEU A 498 -13.30 -6.11 -4.82
C LEU A 498 -13.64 -7.23 -5.81
N ALA A 499 -13.67 -6.88 -7.09
CA ALA A 499 -13.77 -7.83 -8.19
C ALA A 499 -12.61 -8.86 -8.23
N PRO A 500 -12.82 -10.09 -8.71
CA PRO A 500 -11.79 -11.15 -8.71
C PRO A 500 -10.49 -10.77 -9.44
N GLU A 501 -10.56 -9.95 -10.49
CA GLU A 501 -9.41 -9.54 -11.27
C GLU A 501 -8.41 -8.63 -10.52
N TRP A 502 -8.76 -8.13 -9.32
CA TRP A 502 -7.82 -7.42 -8.45
C TRP A 502 -6.55 -8.22 -8.13
N LEU A 503 -6.62 -9.56 -8.21
CA LEU A 503 -5.47 -10.46 -8.07
C LEU A 503 -4.47 -10.38 -9.24
N THR A 504 -4.91 -9.84 -10.39
CA THR A 504 -4.12 -9.79 -11.63
C THR A 504 -3.39 -8.45 -11.84
N SER A 505 -3.68 -7.45 -11.02
CA SER A 505 -3.19 -6.05 -11.09
C SER A 505 -3.61 -5.24 -12.33
N HIS A 506 -4.45 -5.80 -13.21
CA HIS A 506 -5.00 -5.12 -14.38
C HIS A 506 -6.45 -4.71 -14.09
N ILE A 507 -6.67 -3.43 -13.85
CA ILE A 507 -7.99 -2.91 -13.46
C ILE A 507 -8.61 -2.12 -14.62
N THR A 508 -9.91 -2.35 -14.81
CA THR A 508 -10.77 -1.67 -15.76
C THR A 508 -12.01 -1.15 -15.03
N GLU A 509 -12.85 -0.38 -15.72
CA GLU A 509 -14.15 0.05 -15.20
C GLU A 509 -15.07 -1.13 -14.84
N LYS A 510 -14.80 -2.33 -15.36
CA LYS A 510 -15.54 -3.56 -15.01
C LYS A 510 -15.45 -3.93 -13.53
N ALA A 511 -14.45 -3.44 -12.81
CA ALA A 511 -14.35 -3.63 -11.36
C ALA A 511 -15.49 -2.90 -10.60
N ASP A 512 -15.91 -1.73 -11.09
CA ASP A 512 -17.03 -0.99 -10.51
C ASP A 512 -18.36 -1.69 -10.79
N ILE A 513 -18.51 -2.34 -11.96
CA ILE A 513 -19.71 -3.09 -12.33
C ILE A 513 -19.88 -4.30 -11.39
N TYR A 514 -18.81 -5.01 -11.05
CA TYR A 514 -18.87 -6.07 -10.03
C TYR A 514 -19.31 -5.51 -8.68
N SER A 515 -18.68 -4.42 -8.24
CA SER A 515 -18.99 -3.75 -6.98
C SER A 515 -20.46 -3.28 -6.93
N PHE A 516 -20.98 -2.77 -8.04
CA PHE A 516 -22.40 -2.44 -8.22
C PHE A 516 -23.31 -3.66 -8.04
N GLY A 517 -22.95 -4.80 -8.63
CA GLY A 517 -23.68 -6.06 -8.43
C GLY A 517 -23.77 -6.47 -6.96
N VAL A 518 -22.70 -6.30 -6.19
CA VAL A 518 -22.69 -6.52 -4.73
C VAL A 518 -23.66 -5.56 -4.04
N VAL A 519 -23.59 -4.26 -4.34
CA VAL A 519 -24.48 -3.23 -3.77
C VAL A 519 -25.95 -3.54 -4.05
N VAL A 520 -26.30 -3.96 -5.27
CA VAL A 520 -27.67 -4.34 -5.63
C VAL A 520 -28.16 -5.49 -4.76
N MET A 521 -27.31 -6.50 -4.53
CA MET A 521 -27.66 -7.63 -3.65
C MET A 521 -27.86 -7.20 -2.19
N GLU A 522 -27.06 -6.27 -1.67
CA GLU A 522 -27.26 -5.72 -0.33
C GLU A 522 -28.56 -4.91 -0.23
N ILE A 523 -28.90 -4.12 -1.26
CA ILE A 523 -30.16 -3.37 -1.32
C ILE A 523 -31.37 -4.32 -1.32
N ILE A 524 -31.31 -5.43 -2.05
CA ILE A 524 -32.45 -6.36 -2.16
C ILE A 524 -32.60 -7.23 -0.91
N SER A 525 -31.47 -7.67 -0.34
CA SER A 525 -31.46 -8.58 0.81
C SER A 525 -31.57 -7.87 2.16
N GLY A 526 -31.28 -6.57 2.20
CA GLY A 526 -31.19 -5.82 3.45
C GLY A 526 -30.03 -6.27 4.35
N ARG A 527 -29.03 -6.96 3.79
CA ARG A 527 -27.92 -7.59 4.51
C ARG A 527 -26.58 -7.08 4.01
N LYS A 528 -25.60 -7.07 4.91
CA LYS A 528 -24.20 -6.81 4.55
C LYS A 528 -23.65 -7.96 3.72
N ASN A 529 -22.81 -7.67 2.72
CA ASN A 529 -22.17 -8.72 1.93
C ASN A 529 -21.29 -9.63 2.79
N LEU A 530 -20.51 -9.04 3.71
CA LEU A 530 -19.71 -9.76 4.70
C LEU A 530 -20.26 -9.43 6.09
N ASP A 531 -20.92 -10.40 6.72
CA ASP A 531 -21.53 -10.26 8.04
C ASP A 531 -21.03 -11.34 8.99
N THR A 532 -20.00 -11.02 9.77
CA THR A 532 -19.39 -11.93 10.75
C THR A 532 -20.27 -12.20 11.97
N SER A 533 -21.41 -11.51 12.12
CA SER A 533 -22.38 -11.79 13.19
C SER A 533 -23.26 -13.00 12.89
N ARG A 534 -23.22 -13.51 11.65
CA ARG A 534 -24.01 -14.65 11.20
C ARG A 534 -23.23 -15.97 11.24
N SER A 535 -23.94 -17.09 11.13
CA SER A 535 -23.32 -18.42 11.03
C SER A 535 -22.38 -18.51 9.83
N GLU A 536 -21.33 -19.33 9.93
CA GLU A 536 -20.30 -19.52 8.87
C GLU A 536 -20.90 -19.75 7.47
N GLU A 537 -21.97 -20.55 7.39
CA GLU A 537 -22.70 -20.86 6.14
C GLU A 537 -23.42 -19.66 5.51
N SER A 538 -23.61 -18.56 6.26
CA SER A 538 -24.35 -17.38 5.82
C SER A 538 -23.60 -16.06 5.96
N ILE A 539 -22.29 -16.09 6.28
CA ILE A 539 -21.43 -14.90 6.41
C ILE A 539 -21.34 -14.11 5.10
N HIS A 540 -21.22 -14.80 3.96
CA HIS A 540 -20.98 -14.18 2.66
C HIS A 540 -22.23 -14.22 1.75
N LEU A 541 -22.80 -13.04 1.49
CA LEU A 541 -24.06 -12.91 0.74
C LEU A 541 -23.93 -13.41 -0.70
N ILE A 542 -22.82 -13.15 -1.39
CA ILE A 542 -22.65 -13.60 -2.78
C ILE A 542 -22.51 -15.13 -2.87
N THR A 543 -21.87 -15.78 -1.89
CA THR A 543 -21.86 -17.26 -1.82
C THR A 543 -23.27 -17.82 -1.62
N LEU A 544 -24.07 -17.16 -0.78
CA LEU A 544 -25.46 -17.57 -0.57
C LEU A 544 -26.32 -17.34 -1.83
N LEU A 545 -26.09 -16.26 -2.57
CA LEU A 545 -26.72 -16.02 -3.87
C LEU A 545 -26.45 -17.17 -4.85
N GLU A 546 -25.19 -17.58 -4.95
CA GLU A 546 -24.76 -18.70 -5.76
C GLU A 546 -25.47 -20.01 -5.37
N GLU A 547 -25.60 -20.32 -4.08
CA GLU A 547 -26.33 -21.51 -3.60
C GLU A 547 -27.83 -21.44 -3.92
N LYS A 548 -28.44 -20.28 -3.68
CA LYS A 548 -29.89 -20.10 -3.83
C LYS A 548 -30.34 -20.07 -5.29
N VAL A 549 -29.53 -19.53 -6.20
CA VAL A 549 -29.85 -19.62 -7.64
C VAL A 549 -29.74 -21.06 -8.14
N LYS A 550 -28.74 -21.83 -7.69
CA LYS A 550 -28.56 -23.24 -8.06
C LYS A 550 -29.68 -24.15 -7.52
N SER A 551 -30.33 -23.76 -6.43
CA SER A 551 -31.44 -24.49 -5.82
C SER A 551 -32.83 -23.93 -6.15
N ASP A 552 -32.94 -22.96 -7.07
CA ASP A 552 -34.19 -22.27 -7.45
C ASP A 552 -34.95 -21.66 -6.25
N ARG A 553 -34.19 -21.07 -5.31
CA ARG A 553 -34.69 -20.47 -4.06
C ARG A 553 -34.28 -19.01 -3.90
N LEU A 554 -34.22 -18.26 -5.00
CA LEU A 554 -33.87 -16.83 -4.97
C LEU A 554 -34.81 -16.00 -4.09
N VAL A 555 -36.08 -16.39 -3.97
CA VAL A 555 -37.07 -15.72 -3.12
C VAL A 555 -36.61 -15.66 -1.64
N ASP A 556 -35.82 -16.62 -1.18
CA ASP A 556 -35.29 -16.67 0.19
C ASP A 556 -34.31 -15.53 0.51
N LEU A 557 -33.77 -14.86 -0.52
CA LEU A 557 -32.81 -13.76 -0.38
C LEU A 557 -33.48 -12.39 -0.31
N ILE A 558 -34.77 -12.30 -0.59
CA ILE A 558 -35.53 -11.05 -0.50
C ILE A 558 -35.68 -10.71 0.98
N ASP A 559 -35.42 -9.45 1.35
CA ASP A 559 -35.58 -8.99 2.73
C ASP A 559 -36.99 -9.29 3.25
N ASN A 560 -37.07 -10.23 4.19
CA ASN A 560 -38.33 -10.68 4.79
C ASN A 560 -38.99 -9.60 5.65
N SER A 561 -38.26 -8.56 6.05
CA SER A 561 -38.82 -7.44 6.80
C SER A 561 -39.56 -6.43 5.92
N SER A 562 -39.43 -6.53 4.59
CA SER A 562 -40.08 -5.63 3.63
C SER A 562 -41.28 -6.29 2.95
N ASN A 563 -42.49 -6.06 3.50
CA ASN A 563 -43.75 -6.51 2.89
C ASN A 563 -43.92 -6.05 1.44
N ASP A 564 -43.41 -4.86 1.11
CA ASP A 564 -43.51 -4.28 -0.24
C ASP A 564 -42.64 -5.03 -1.26
N MET A 565 -41.40 -5.41 -0.91
CA MET A 565 -40.58 -6.26 -1.78
C MET A 565 -41.15 -7.68 -1.89
N GLN A 566 -41.79 -8.18 -0.83
CA GLN A 566 -42.52 -9.45 -0.87
C GLN A 566 -43.74 -9.41 -1.78
N ALA A 567 -44.34 -8.23 -2.02
CA ALA A 567 -45.40 -8.07 -3.02
C ALA A 567 -44.85 -8.02 -4.46
N HIS A 568 -43.63 -7.53 -4.66
CA HIS A 568 -42.98 -7.36 -5.97
C HIS A 568 -41.93 -8.46 -6.29
N LYS A 569 -42.10 -9.68 -5.75
CA LYS A 569 -41.11 -10.77 -5.85
C LYS A 569 -40.52 -10.99 -7.24
N GLN A 570 -41.37 -10.95 -8.27
CA GLN A 570 -40.91 -11.23 -9.63
C GLN A 570 -39.98 -10.15 -10.17
N ASP A 571 -40.27 -8.88 -9.90
CA ASP A 571 -39.41 -7.75 -10.29
C ASP A 571 -38.11 -7.77 -9.48
N VAL A 572 -38.20 -8.16 -8.20
CA VAL A 572 -37.02 -8.33 -7.34
C VAL A 572 -36.11 -9.44 -7.87
N ILE A 573 -36.66 -10.57 -8.33
CA ILE A 573 -35.87 -11.65 -8.95
C ILE A 573 -35.23 -11.17 -10.26
N GLN A 574 -35.92 -10.38 -11.08
CA GLN A 574 -35.32 -9.78 -12.28
C GLN A 574 -34.15 -8.86 -11.92
N MET A 575 -34.27 -8.08 -10.85
CA MET A 575 -33.19 -7.25 -10.33
C MET A 575 -32.01 -8.09 -9.82
N MET A 576 -32.26 -9.25 -9.19
CA MET A 576 -31.20 -10.21 -8.83
C MET A 576 -30.51 -10.78 -10.07
N MET A 577 -31.24 -11.05 -11.15
CA MET A 577 -30.64 -11.50 -12.42
C MET A 577 -29.71 -10.44 -13.01
N LEU A 578 -30.11 -9.16 -12.97
CA LEU A 578 -29.24 -8.05 -13.36
C LEU A 578 -27.97 -7.97 -12.49
N ALA A 579 -28.11 -8.15 -11.17
CA ALA A 579 -26.96 -8.20 -10.26
C ALA A 579 -26.02 -9.36 -10.60
N MET A 580 -26.55 -10.54 -10.87
CA MET A 580 -25.76 -11.72 -11.27
C MET A 580 -25.01 -11.53 -12.60
N TRP A 581 -25.59 -10.79 -13.55
CA TRP A 581 -24.90 -10.40 -14.77
C TRP A 581 -23.71 -9.47 -14.50
N CYS A 582 -23.84 -8.57 -13.52
CA CYS A 582 -22.76 -7.70 -13.07
C CYS A 582 -21.67 -8.45 -12.28
N LEU A 583 -22.02 -9.54 -11.60
CA LEU A 583 -21.14 -10.33 -10.73
C LEU A 583 -20.31 -11.41 -11.45
N GLN A 584 -20.36 -11.50 -12.78
CA GLN A 584 -19.59 -12.49 -13.55
C GLN A 584 -18.10 -12.45 -13.21
N ILE A 585 -17.48 -13.62 -12.99
CA ILE A 585 -16.04 -13.71 -12.65
C ILE A 585 -15.19 -13.15 -13.80
N ASP A 586 -15.50 -13.53 -15.05
CA ASP A 586 -14.88 -12.95 -16.22
C ASP A 586 -15.40 -11.52 -16.45
N CYS A 587 -14.53 -10.54 -16.28
CA CYS A 587 -14.86 -9.12 -16.46
C CYS A 587 -15.35 -8.78 -17.89
N LYS A 588 -15.02 -9.61 -18.90
CA LYS A 588 -15.50 -9.43 -20.28
C LYS A 588 -16.98 -9.79 -20.44
N LYS A 589 -17.51 -10.70 -19.61
CA LYS A 589 -18.93 -11.10 -19.62
C LYS A 589 -19.83 -10.13 -18.87
N ARG A 590 -19.26 -9.25 -18.04
CA ARG A 590 -20.02 -8.19 -17.36
C ARG A 590 -20.53 -7.16 -18.38
N PRO A 591 -21.75 -6.64 -18.22
CA PRO A 591 -22.30 -5.61 -19.10
C PRO A 591 -21.50 -4.31 -19.04
N LYS A 592 -21.72 -3.43 -20.01
CA LYS A 592 -21.44 -2.00 -19.84
C LYS A 592 -22.48 -1.38 -18.93
N MET A 593 -22.12 -0.29 -18.25
CA MET A 593 -23.06 0.34 -17.34
C MET A 593 -24.25 0.96 -18.09
N SER A 594 -24.07 1.44 -19.32
CA SER A 594 -25.16 1.90 -20.19
C SER A 594 -26.14 0.79 -20.56
N GLU A 595 -25.69 -0.47 -20.66
CA GLU A 595 -26.58 -1.63 -20.86
C GLU A 595 -27.38 -1.91 -19.59
N VAL A 596 -26.75 -1.81 -18.41
CA VAL A 596 -27.44 -1.92 -17.12
C VAL A 596 -28.53 -0.84 -17.00
N VAL A 597 -28.24 0.41 -17.36
CA VAL A 597 -29.23 1.49 -17.37
C VAL A 597 -30.41 1.16 -18.31
N LYS A 598 -30.14 0.67 -19.52
CA LYS A 598 -31.19 0.28 -20.47
C LYS A 598 -32.09 -0.84 -19.95
N VAL A 599 -31.52 -1.81 -19.24
CA VAL A 599 -32.30 -2.88 -18.60
C VAL A 599 -33.18 -2.31 -17.49
N LEU A 600 -32.64 -1.44 -16.63
CA LEU A 600 -33.40 -0.79 -15.56
C LEU A 600 -34.52 0.13 -16.07
N GLU A 601 -34.34 0.71 -17.26
CA GLU A 601 -35.36 1.52 -17.96
C GLU A 601 -36.33 0.67 -18.79
N GLY A 602 -36.17 -0.66 -18.84
CA GLY A 602 -37.05 -1.58 -19.55
C GLY A 602 -36.88 -1.58 -21.08
N THR A 603 -35.81 -0.96 -21.60
CA THR A 603 -35.52 -0.86 -23.03
C THR A 603 -34.63 -1.99 -23.55
N MET A 604 -34.08 -2.79 -22.63
CA MET A 604 -33.25 -3.97 -22.90
C MET A 604 -33.60 -5.07 -21.90
N LYS A 605 -33.37 -6.33 -22.27
CA LYS A 605 -33.46 -7.47 -21.33
C LYS A 605 -32.06 -7.87 -20.88
N THR A 606 -31.94 -8.34 -19.64
CA THR A 606 -30.71 -8.95 -19.10
C THR A 606 -30.28 -10.13 -19.97
N ASP A 607 -28.98 -10.33 -20.14
CA ASP A 607 -28.46 -11.57 -20.73
C ASP A 607 -28.91 -12.78 -19.87
N LEU A 608 -29.36 -13.84 -20.52
CA LEU A 608 -29.82 -15.06 -19.86
C LEU A 608 -28.68 -16.09 -19.72
N ASN A 609 -27.56 -15.91 -20.43
CA ASN A 609 -26.39 -16.79 -20.35
C ASN A 609 -25.46 -16.40 -19.19
N ILE A 610 -26.03 -16.33 -17.98
CA ILE A 610 -25.31 -15.98 -16.76
C ILE A 610 -24.66 -17.24 -16.18
N GLU A 611 -23.35 -17.22 -15.97
CA GLU A 611 -22.69 -18.27 -15.18
C GLU A 611 -23.00 -18.05 -13.70
N HIS A 612 -23.64 -19.03 -13.07
CA HIS A 612 -24.03 -18.98 -11.67
C HIS A 612 -22.89 -19.31 -10.69
N ASN A 613 -21.65 -18.96 -11.04
CA ASN A 613 -20.50 -19.02 -10.15
C ASN A 613 -19.98 -17.60 -9.99
N PHE A 614 -20.19 -17.00 -8.83
CA PHE A 614 -19.91 -15.59 -8.57
C PHE A 614 -18.74 -15.40 -7.60
N VAL A 615 -18.40 -16.48 -6.88
CA VAL A 615 -17.28 -16.55 -5.96
C VAL A 615 -16.29 -17.57 -6.50
N VAL A 616 -15.00 -17.32 -6.28
CA VAL A 616 -13.96 -18.32 -6.59
C VAL A 616 -14.02 -19.40 -5.52
N THR A 617 -14.93 -20.35 -5.65
CA THR A 617 -15.07 -21.52 -4.76
C THR A 617 -14.13 -22.63 -5.19
N THR A 618 -13.22 -23.03 -4.30
CA THR A 618 -12.48 -24.30 -4.43
C THR A 618 -13.45 -25.42 -4.05
N PRO A 619 -13.67 -26.45 -4.88
CA PRO A 619 -14.45 -27.60 -4.45
C PRO A 619 -13.69 -28.33 -3.34
N ALA A 620 -14.17 -28.24 -2.11
CA ALA A 620 -13.83 -29.21 -1.09
C ALA A 620 -14.46 -30.55 -1.50
N ASN A 621 -13.64 -31.55 -1.78
CA ASN A 621 -14.08 -32.94 -2.03
C ASN A 621 -14.75 -33.51 -0.78
N PHE A 622 -16.05 -33.27 -0.61
CA PHE A 622 -16.94 -34.20 0.08
C PHE A 622 -17.38 -35.28 -0.92
N GLY A 623 -16.43 -36.16 -1.25
CA GLY A 623 -16.69 -37.37 -2.03
C GLY A 623 -16.85 -38.55 -1.08
N SER A 624 -18.09 -38.86 -0.70
CA SER A 624 -18.45 -40.17 -0.13
C SER A 624 -18.60 -41.16 -1.27
N THR A 625 -17.77 -42.21 -1.31
CA THR A 625 -18.15 -43.60 -1.63
C THR A 625 -16.93 -44.53 -1.46
N GLY A 626 -17.07 -45.58 -0.65
CA GLY A 626 -16.25 -46.80 -0.78
C GLY A 626 -15.80 -47.45 0.53
N ASN A 627 -16.67 -48.28 1.12
CA ASN A 627 -16.43 -49.24 2.23
C ASN A 627 -15.01 -49.83 2.29
N VAL A 628 -14.38 -49.86 3.49
CA VAL A 628 -13.81 -51.08 4.14
C VAL A 628 -13.67 -50.86 5.67
N SER A 629 -14.39 -51.71 6.43
CA SER A 629 -14.25 -52.23 7.80
C SER A 629 -13.62 -51.44 8.98
N SER A 630 -14.44 -51.31 10.05
CA SER A 630 -14.17 -51.73 11.44
C SER A 630 -12.99 -51.13 12.23
N SER A 631 -13.29 -50.24 13.17
CA SER A 631 -13.16 -50.50 14.62
C SER A 631 -13.75 -49.34 15.44
N ALA A 632 -14.31 -49.66 16.61
CA ALA A 632 -15.13 -48.81 17.48
C ALA A 632 -14.39 -47.56 18.06
N PRO A 633 -15.12 -46.50 18.45
CA PRO A 633 -14.53 -45.28 19.00
C PRO A 633 -14.19 -45.41 20.49
N PRO A 634 -13.09 -44.81 21.00
CA PRO A 634 -12.94 -44.57 22.43
C PRO A 634 -13.82 -43.41 22.88
N LEU A 635 -14.43 -43.60 24.06
CA LEU A 635 -15.30 -42.65 24.76
C LEU A 635 -14.64 -41.31 25.07
N ALA A 636 -15.52 -40.31 25.19
CA ALA A 636 -15.28 -39.00 25.75
C ALA A 636 -14.59 -39.03 27.12
N SER A 637 -13.70 -38.06 27.35
CA SER A 637 -13.33 -37.63 28.70
C SER A 637 -13.50 -36.12 28.80
N ASP A 638 -14.46 -35.75 29.65
CA ASP A 638 -14.59 -34.44 30.28
C ASP A 638 -13.32 -34.07 31.03
N VAL A 639 -12.78 -32.86 30.82
CA VAL A 639 -12.35 -32.00 31.93
C VAL A 639 -12.18 -30.54 31.46
N SER A 640 -13.16 -29.72 31.86
CA SER A 640 -13.02 -28.47 32.63
C SER A 640 -12.07 -27.34 32.18
N GLY A 641 -12.63 -26.12 32.10
CA GLY A 641 -11.89 -24.86 32.36
C GLY A 641 -11.36 -24.78 33.81
N PRO A 642 -11.10 -23.61 34.44
CA PRO A 642 -11.50 -22.23 34.07
C PRO A 642 -10.40 -21.13 34.26
N ARG A 643 -10.55 -20.00 33.57
CA ARG A 643 -10.66 -18.61 34.11
C ARG A 643 -10.48 -17.57 33.03
#